data_AF-A0AAV7DW20-F1
#
_entry.id   AF-A0AAV7DW20-F1
#
_cell.length_a   1.000
_cell.length_b   1.000
_cell.length_c   1.000
_cell.angle_alpha   90.00
_cell.angle_beta   90.00
_cell.angle_gamma   90.00
#
_symmetry.space_group_name_H-M   'P 1'
#
loop_
_entity.id
_entity.type
_entity.pdbx_description
1 polymer ?
#
loop_
_entity_poly.entity_id
_entity_poly.type
_entity_poly.pdbx_seq_one_letter_code
_entity_poly.pdbx_strand_id
1 'polypeptide(L)'
;MGGKLQMLKNFDAFPRAEEHLLKKTQSGAVVSIIGLAIMATLFVHELQYYLTTYTVHQMSVDLKRGETLPIHINMTFPALPCEVLSVDAIDMSGKHEVDLDTNIWKLRLNKEGYIIGTEYLSDLVEKEHAAHGHDNGKTHTEDSSEKGHSHGFAEDAEKKIKEVKQALENGEGCRVFGVLDVQRVAGNFHISVHGLNIFVAQQIFEGAIHVNVSHMIHDLSFGPKYPGIHNPLDGTNRILRGASGTFKYYIKIVPTEYRYLSKEILPTNQFSVTEYFTPMRDNDRTWPAVYFLYDLSPITVTIKEERRSFLHFITRLCAVLGGTFALTGMLDRWMFRLLDSFTKTTSRSILRFSSSAVQPQFEAVGFIGLGNMGSHMANNLIRAGYNLVVHDINFNAMRKFSEKGVTTKETPLEVMKSSDVVITMLPSSSHVWDVYTGSNGLLASGKLLRPWLLIDSSTVDPQTTRKLSANISECGLEEKRGLFDHPVMLDAPVSGGVLGAEAATLTFMVGGLEIAFLAAKSLLLAMGKQAIYCGGAGNGVAAKICNNLAMAVTMLGVSEAFALGQSLGITAKTLSSIFNSSSARCWSSDTYNPVPGVMEAVPSSRNYEGGFSSKLMAKDLELAEASAKEAGFKCQLTAQAREIYKSLCEDELASKDFSCVFRHYYSGKDEISEGEEVHLNDSR
;
A
#
# COMPACT_ATOMS: atom_id res chain seq x y z
N MET A 1 -37.54 44.74 -39.74
CA MET A 1 -37.02 43.55 -39.03
C MET A 1 -36.36 42.53 -39.97
N GLY A 2 -35.74 42.96 -41.09
CA GLY A 2 -35.28 42.05 -42.17
C GLY A 2 -33.77 41.80 -42.28
N GLY A 3 -32.92 42.48 -41.49
CA GLY A 3 -31.45 42.40 -41.65
C GLY A 3 -30.75 41.27 -40.88
N LYS A 4 -31.29 40.85 -39.72
CA LYS A 4 -30.60 39.88 -38.83
C LYS A 4 -30.79 38.42 -39.23
N LEU A 5 -31.79 38.08 -40.05
CA LEU A 5 -32.03 36.71 -40.52
C LEU A 5 -31.11 36.30 -41.69
N GLN A 6 -30.48 37.27 -42.37
CA GLN A 6 -29.67 37.01 -43.55
C GLN A 6 -28.22 36.65 -43.20
N MET A 7 -27.72 37.11 -42.03
CA MET A 7 -26.37 36.79 -41.54
C MET A 7 -26.27 35.34 -41.01
N LEU A 8 -27.37 34.79 -40.48
CA LEU A 8 -27.47 33.38 -40.08
C LEU A 8 -27.57 32.41 -41.27
N LYS A 9 -27.98 32.88 -42.46
CA LYS A 9 -28.05 32.06 -43.68
C LYS A 9 -26.68 31.74 -44.29
N ASN A 10 -25.63 32.49 -43.88
CA ASN A 10 -24.25 32.28 -44.34
C ASN A 10 -23.38 31.57 -43.29
N PHE A 11 -23.95 31.14 -42.17
CA PHE A 11 -23.24 30.32 -41.18
C PHE A 11 -23.28 28.86 -41.63
N ASP A 12 -22.45 28.53 -42.62
CA ASP A 12 -22.28 27.17 -43.13
C ASP A 12 -21.41 26.38 -42.13
N ALA A 13 -22.05 25.85 -41.08
CA ALA A 13 -21.40 25.10 -40.00
C ALA A 13 -20.94 23.69 -40.44
N PHE A 14 -21.21 23.31 -41.69
CA PHE A 14 -20.83 22.02 -42.25
C PHE A 14 -19.96 22.27 -43.49
N PRO A 15 -18.71 21.76 -43.54
CA PRO A 15 -17.93 21.82 -44.77
C PRO A 15 -18.72 21.10 -45.87
N ARG A 16 -18.99 21.78 -46.98
CA ARG A 16 -19.58 21.16 -48.18
C ARG A 16 -18.73 19.95 -48.54
N ALA A 17 -19.34 18.77 -48.56
CA ALA A 17 -18.65 17.53 -48.91
C ALA A 17 -17.92 17.73 -50.25
N GLU A 18 -16.61 17.49 -50.27
CA GLU A 18 -15.81 17.63 -51.49
C GLU A 18 -16.43 16.78 -52.62
N GLU A 19 -16.49 17.31 -53.85
CA GLU A 19 -17.21 16.68 -54.98
C GLU A 19 -16.78 15.23 -55.29
N HIS A 20 -15.61 14.81 -54.82
CA HIS A 20 -15.13 13.43 -54.94
C HIS A 20 -15.85 12.45 -53.99
N LEU A 21 -16.40 12.91 -52.85
CA LEU A 21 -17.27 12.14 -51.95
C LEU A 21 -18.71 12.03 -52.47
N LEU A 22 -19.11 12.88 -53.42
CA LEU A 22 -20.42 12.85 -54.09
C LEU A 22 -20.48 11.85 -55.25
N LYS A 23 -19.33 11.38 -55.74
CA LYS A 23 -19.26 10.32 -56.76
C LYS A 23 -19.29 8.95 -56.07
N LYS A 24 -20.31 8.15 -56.38
CA LYS A 24 -20.44 6.77 -55.89
C LYS A 24 -19.28 5.91 -56.41
N THR A 25 -18.32 5.60 -55.55
CA THR A 25 -17.22 4.66 -55.84
C THR A 25 -17.43 3.34 -55.09
N GLN A 26 -17.05 2.22 -55.68
CA GLN A 26 -17.17 0.90 -55.01
C GLN A 26 -16.25 0.81 -53.78
N SER A 27 -15.09 1.47 -53.80
CA SER A 27 -14.16 1.54 -52.66
C SER A 27 -14.75 2.32 -51.48
N GLY A 28 -15.38 3.47 -51.73
CA GLY A 28 -16.00 4.27 -50.66
C GLY A 28 -17.17 3.56 -49.98
N ALA A 29 -17.91 2.73 -50.72
CA ALA A 29 -18.96 1.88 -50.15
C ALA A 29 -18.40 0.83 -49.17
N VAL A 30 -17.28 0.18 -49.51
CA VAL A 30 -16.61 -0.80 -48.64
C VAL A 30 -16.07 -0.13 -47.37
N VAL A 31 -15.41 1.03 -47.49
CA VAL A 31 -14.90 1.79 -46.32
C VAL A 31 -16.03 2.23 -45.41
N SER A 32 -17.17 2.66 -45.97
CA SER A 32 -18.34 3.09 -45.19
C SER A 32 -18.98 1.93 -44.43
N ILE A 33 -19.08 0.74 -45.04
CA ILE A 33 -19.61 -0.47 -44.37
C ILE A 33 -18.69 -0.90 -43.24
N ILE A 34 -17.37 -0.93 -43.47
CA ILE A 34 -16.38 -1.27 -42.43
C ILE A 34 -16.40 -0.23 -41.31
N GLY A 35 -16.49 1.06 -41.65
CA GLY A 35 -16.63 2.16 -40.69
C GLY A 35 -17.86 2.01 -39.81
N LEU A 36 -19.02 1.70 -40.39
CA LEU A 36 -20.27 1.45 -39.66
C LEU A 36 -20.16 0.21 -38.75
N ALA A 37 -19.51 -0.86 -39.20
CA ALA A 37 -19.29 -2.05 -38.37
C ALA A 37 -18.39 -1.75 -37.16
N ILE A 38 -17.32 -0.98 -37.36
CA ILE A 38 -16.42 -0.54 -36.28
C ILE A 38 -17.17 0.38 -35.31
N MET A 39 -17.93 1.35 -35.82
CA MET A 39 -18.75 2.24 -35.00
C MET A 39 -19.77 1.48 -34.15
N ALA A 40 -20.47 0.51 -34.74
CA ALA A 40 -21.43 -0.32 -34.02
C ALA A 40 -20.76 -1.15 -32.92
N THR A 41 -19.57 -1.71 -33.20
CA THR A 41 -18.83 -2.52 -32.23
C THR A 41 -18.35 -1.67 -31.05
N LEU A 42 -17.75 -0.51 -31.32
CA LEU A 42 -17.30 0.42 -30.28
C LEU A 42 -18.48 0.97 -29.48
N PHE A 43 -19.62 1.24 -30.13
CA PHE A 43 -20.85 1.64 -29.45
C PHE A 43 -21.32 0.57 -28.47
N VAL A 44 -21.39 -0.70 -28.89
CA VAL A 44 -21.78 -1.82 -28.02
C VAL A 44 -20.82 -1.94 -26.84
N HIS A 45 -19.51 -1.78 -27.07
CA HIS A 45 -18.51 -1.80 -26.00
C HIS A 45 -18.68 -0.64 -25.00
N GLU A 46 -18.90 0.59 -25.48
CA GLU A 46 -19.17 1.75 -24.60
C GLU A 46 -20.49 1.59 -23.83
N LEU A 47 -21.52 1.02 -24.47
CA LEU A 47 -22.80 0.74 -23.84
C LEU A 47 -22.64 -0.32 -22.73
N GLN A 48 -21.92 -1.40 -23.01
CA GLN A 48 -21.59 -2.41 -22.01
C GLN A 48 -20.77 -1.80 -20.87
N TYR A 49 -19.77 -0.97 -21.19
CA TYR A 49 -18.93 -0.29 -20.20
C TYR A 49 -19.75 0.66 -19.32
N TYR A 50 -20.74 1.36 -19.87
CA TYR A 50 -21.67 2.21 -19.12
C TYR A 50 -22.62 1.40 -18.22
N LEU A 51 -23.11 0.27 -18.71
CA LEU A 51 -24.03 -0.61 -17.96
C LEU A 51 -23.32 -1.41 -16.86
N THR A 52 -22.00 -1.56 -16.94
CA THR A 52 -21.19 -2.26 -15.94
C THR A 52 -21.00 -1.41 -14.68
N THR A 53 -21.18 -2.03 -13.52
CA THR A 53 -20.96 -1.40 -12.21
C THR A 53 -19.50 -1.55 -11.80
N TYR A 54 -18.98 -0.58 -11.05
CA TYR A 54 -17.64 -0.66 -10.45
C TYR A 54 -17.70 -0.32 -8.97
N THR A 55 -16.78 -0.86 -8.20
CA THR A 55 -16.67 -0.62 -6.77
C THR A 55 -15.61 0.44 -6.46
N VAL A 56 -15.92 1.32 -5.52
CA VAL A 56 -15.00 2.33 -4.98
C VAL A 56 -14.75 2.04 -3.50
N HIS A 57 -13.49 1.98 -3.11
CA HIS A 57 -13.07 1.68 -1.74
C HIS A 57 -12.70 2.99 -1.03
N GLN A 58 -13.29 3.21 0.14
CA GLN A 58 -12.98 4.33 1.02
C GLN A 58 -12.65 3.82 2.41
N MET A 59 -11.70 4.44 3.10
CA MET A 59 -11.31 4.05 4.45
C MET A 59 -11.71 5.14 5.44
N SER A 60 -12.26 4.74 6.58
CA SER A 60 -12.64 5.63 7.67
C SER A 60 -12.32 5.00 9.02
N VAL A 61 -12.37 5.78 10.09
CA VAL A 61 -12.22 5.24 11.46
C VAL A 61 -13.51 4.53 11.86
N ASP A 62 -13.39 3.38 12.50
CA ASP A 62 -14.54 2.66 13.08
C ASP A 62 -15.00 3.36 14.37
N LEU A 63 -16.25 3.84 14.36
CA LEU A 63 -16.85 4.54 15.50
C LEU A 63 -17.92 3.70 16.21
N LYS A 64 -18.23 2.51 15.71
CA LYS A 64 -19.31 1.67 16.25
C LYS A 64 -18.84 0.97 17.54
N ARG A 65 -19.72 0.93 18.56
CA ARG A 65 -19.48 0.26 19.85
C ARG A 65 -20.70 -0.56 20.26
N GLY A 66 -20.48 -1.73 20.85
CA GLY A 66 -21.54 -2.51 21.51
C GLY A 66 -22.46 -3.33 20.61
N GLU A 67 -22.07 -3.58 19.35
CA GLU A 67 -22.79 -4.51 18.47
C GLU A 67 -22.28 -5.96 18.68
N THR A 68 -23.09 -6.96 18.34
CA THR A 68 -22.64 -8.35 18.24
C THR A 68 -21.91 -8.58 16.91
N LEU A 69 -21.04 -9.57 16.88
CA LEU A 69 -20.28 -10.02 15.72
C LEU A 69 -20.73 -11.45 15.38
N PRO A 70 -21.59 -11.65 14.38
CA PRO A 70 -21.97 -12.98 13.94
C PRO A 70 -20.80 -13.64 13.18
N ILE A 71 -20.37 -14.81 13.64
CA ILE A 71 -19.33 -15.63 13.01
C ILE A 71 -20.01 -16.84 12.37
N HIS A 72 -20.04 -16.90 11.04
CA HIS A 72 -20.53 -18.08 10.33
C HIS A 72 -19.43 -19.12 10.22
N ILE A 73 -19.71 -20.32 10.72
CA ILE A 73 -18.77 -21.43 10.76
C ILE A 73 -19.34 -22.56 9.91
N ASN A 74 -18.52 -23.18 9.07
CA ASN A 74 -18.82 -24.43 8.40
C ASN A 74 -17.54 -25.23 8.23
N MET A 75 -17.33 -26.19 9.13
CA MET A 75 -16.09 -26.94 9.25
C MET A 75 -16.37 -28.43 9.40
N THR A 76 -15.46 -29.28 8.94
CA THR A 76 -15.56 -30.74 9.07
C THR A 76 -14.32 -31.30 9.73
N PHE A 77 -14.50 -32.14 10.74
CA PHE A 77 -13.50 -32.87 11.48
C PHE A 77 -13.65 -34.36 11.18
N PRO A 78 -12.91 -34.91 10.20
CA PRO A 78 -13.12 -36.29 9.73
C PRO A 78 -12.69 -37.38 10.73
N ALA A 79 -11.91 -37.04 11.75
CA ALA A 79 -11.36 -38.00 12.71
C ALA A 79 -11.89 -37.80 14.14
N LEU A 80 -12.93 -36.97 14.31
CA LEU A 80 -13.53 -36.67 15.61
C LEU A 80 -15.06 -36.81 15.52
N PRO A 81 -15.68 -37.70 16.32
CA PRO A 81 -17.13 -37.81 16.45
C PRO A 81 -17.77 -36.52 16.98
N CYS A 82 -19.07 -36.35 16.76
CA CYS A 82 -19.76 -35.13 17.20
C CYS A 82 -19.92 -35.03 18.72
N GLU A 83 -19.99 -36.17 19.42
CA GLU A 83 -20.17 -36.22 20.88
C GLU A 83 -18.97 -35.67 21.66
N VAL A 84 -17.77 -35.65 21.06
CA VAL A 84 -16.55 -35.21 21.72
C VAL A 84 -16.19 -33.75 21.43
N LEU A 85 -16.75 -33.16 20.37
CA LEU A 85 -16.39 -31.80 19.95
C LEU A 85 -17.15 -30.76 20.78
N SER A 86 -16.45 -29.77 21.32
CA SER A 86 -17.02 -28.54 21.87
C SER A 86 -16.64 -27.34 21.00
N VAL A 87 -17.52 -26.34 20.98
CA VAL A 87 -17.25 -25.04 20.36
C VAL A 87 -17.33 -23.99 21.47
N ASP A 88 -16.21 -23.40 21.81
CA ASP A 88 -16.07 -22.53 22.96
C ASP A 88 -15.62 -21.13 22.51
N ALA A 89 -16.16 -20.07 23.14
CA ALA A 89 -15.76 -18.69 22.86
C ALA A 89 -15.36 -17.95 24.15
N ILE A 90 -14.28 -17.18 24.06
CA ILE A 90 -13.70 -16.42 25.16
C ILE A 90 -13.38 -15.01 24.67
N ASP A 91 -13.97 -14.00 25.32
CA ASP A 91 -13.64 -12.61 25.04
C ASP A 91 -12.44 -12.10 25.87
N MET A 92 -11.90 -10.92 25.51
CA MET A 92 -10.79 -10.29 26.24
C MET A 92 -11.12 -9.93 27.70
N SER A 93 -12.38 -9.90 28.11
CA SER A 93 -12.77 -9.67 29.50
C SER A 93 -12.70 -10.95 30.35
N GLY A 94 -12.38 -12.09 29.72
CA GLY A 94 -12.38 -13.41 30.35
C GLY A 94 -13.79 -13.95 30.57
N LYS A 95 -14.82 -13.34 29.95
CA LYS A 95 -16.16 -13.90 29.95
C LYS A 95 -16.11 -15.14 29.07
N HIS A 96 -16.18 -16.29 29.73
CA HIS A 96 -16.25 -17.57 29.08
C HIS A 96 -17.71 -17.86 28.77
N GLU A 97 -18.08 -17.86 27.49
CA GLU A 97 -19.38 -18.35 27.06
C GLU A 97 -19.16 -19.80 26.63
N VAL A 98 -19.27 -20.72 27.60
CA VAL A 98 -19.27 -22.18 27.37
C VAL A 98 -20.59 -22.54 26.72
N ASP A 99 -20.57 -23.33 25.65
CA ASP A 99 -21.77 -23.93 25.03
C ASP A 99 -22.85 -22.87 24.72
N LEU A 100 -22.45 -21.82 24.00
CA LEU A 100 -23.33 -20.74 23.55
C LEU A 100 -24.64 -21.31 22.96
N ASP A 101 -25.76 -21.03 23.62
CA ASP A 101 -27.13 -21.52 23.37
C ASP A 101 -27.73 -21.19 21.98
N THR A 102 -26.93 -21.02 20.93
CA THR A 102 -27.40 -20.41 19.67
C THR A 102 -26.79 -21.04 18.41
N ASN A 103 -27.68 -21.45 17.50
CA ASN A 103 -27.49 -21.60 16.04
C ASN A 103 -26.28 -22.41 15.51
N ILE A 104 -25.69 -23.34 16.27
CA ILE A 104 -24.67 -24.28 15.79
C ILE A 104 -25.23 -25.70 15.72
N TRP A 105 -25.00 -26.38 14.61
CA TRP A 105 -25.42 -27.76 14.34
C TRP A 105 -24.22 -28.68 14.12
N LYS A 106 -24.34 -29.91 14.61
CA LYS A 106 -23.37 -30.98 14.41
C LYS A 106 -23.98 -32.09 13.57
N LEU A 107 -23.37 -32.38 12.42
CA LEU A 107 -23.77 -33.48 11.54
C LEU A 107 -22.76 -34.61 11.68
N ARG A 108 -23.25 -35.79 12.06
CA ARG A 108 -22.45 -37.00 12.11
C ARG A 108 -22.15 -37.47 10.69
N LEU A 109 -20.89 -37.80 10.45
CA LEU A 109 -20.39 -38.24 9.17
C LEU A 109 -19.85 -39.66 9.28
N ASN A 110 -20.06 -40.46 8.25
CA ASN A 110 -19.34 -41.72 8.10
C ASN A 110 -17.91 -41.49 7.58
N LYS A 111 -17.13 -42.57 7.46
CA LYS A 111 -15.74 -42.57 6.97
C LYS A 111 -15.57 -41.95 5.57
N GLU A 112 -16.59 -42.05 4.72
CA GLU A 112 -16.58 -41.47 3.37
C GLU A 112 -17.05 -40.00 3.34
N GLY A 113 -17.48 -39.43 4.47
CA GLY A 113 -17.93 -38.05 4.60
C GLY A 113 -19.42 -37.84 4.32
N TYR A 114 -20.23 -38.91 4.22
CA TYR A 114 -21.68 -38.83 4.09
C TYR A 114 -22.35 -38.62 5.45
N ILE A 115 -23.43 -37.84 5.46
CA ILE A 115 -24.20 -37.53 6.66
C ILE A 115 -25.01 -38.77 7.08
N ILE A 116 -24.81 -39.21 8.31
CA ILE A 116 -25.48 -40.38 8.92
C ILE A 116 -26.43 -39.99 10.06
N GLY A 117 -26.35 -38.74 10.55
CA GLY A 117 -27.22 -38.24 11.61
C GLY A 117 -27.05 -36.74 11.85
N THR A 118 -28.03 -36.12 12.50
CA THR A 118 -28.03 -34.71 12.89
C THR A 118 -28.24 -34.64 14.40
N GLU A 119 -27.34 -33.97 15.13
CA GLU A 119 -27.45 -33.77 16.56
C GLU A 119 -27.48 -32.27 16.87
N TYR A 120 -28.39 -31.87 17.75
CA TYR A 120 -28.53 -30.49 18.21
C TYR A 120 -27.80 -30.32 19.55
N LEU A 121 -27.11 -29.19 19.75
CA LEU A 121 -26.26 -28.96 20.93
C LEU A 121 -27.06 -28.98 22.25
N SER A 122 -28.35 -28.60 22.24
CA SER A 122 -29.17 -28.60 23.48
C SER A 122 -29.54 -29.99 24.01
N ASP A 123 -29.38 -31.07 23.24
CA ASP A 123 -29.70 -32.43 23.70
C ASP A 123 -28.68 -32.98 24.74
N LEU A 124 -27.57 -32.28 24.98
CA LEU A 124 -26.55 -32.65 25.97
C LEU A 124 -26.78 -31.98 27.34
N VAL A 125 -27.43 -30.83 27.41
CA VAL A 125 -27.66 -30.08 28.67
C VAL A 125 -29.01 -30.42 29.32
N GLU A 126 -30.06 -30.70 28.53
CA GLU A 126 -31.36 -31.13 29.11
C GLU A 126 -31.28 -32.50 29.82
N LYS A 127 -30.30 -33.35 29.49
CA LYS A 127 -30.05 -34.59 30.23
C LYS A 127 -29.46 -34.37 31.63
N GLU A 128 -28.84 -33.23 31.91
CA GLU A 128 -28.32 -32.91 33.25
C GLU A 128 -29.33 -32.12 34.11
N HIS A 129 -30.30 -31.42 33.51
CA HIS A 129 -31.27 -30.60 34.25
C HIS A 129 -32.64 -31.25 34.49
N ALA A 130 -33.00 -32.32 33.78
CA ALA A 130 -34.27 -33.04 34.02
C ALA A 130 -34.28 -33.92 35.30
N ALA A 131 -33.14 -34.11 35.98
CA ALA A 131 -33.04 -34.95 37.18
C ALA A 131 -33.29 -34.21 38.52
N HIS A 132 -33.51 -32.89 38.51
CA HIS A 132 -33.79 -32.12 39.72
C HIS A 132 -35.01 -31.22 39.56
N GLY A 133 -36.20 -31.84 39.65
CA GLY A 133 -37.48 -31.16 39.74
C GLY A 133 -38.33 -31.66 40.91
N HIS A 134 -38.60 -30.73 41.84
CA HIS A 134 -39.63 -30.71 42.90
C HIS A 134 -39.37 -31.42 44.24
N ASP A 135 -39.20 -30.64 45.32
CA ASP A 135 -40.30 -30.41 46.27
C ASP A 135 -40.13 -29.12 47.12
N ASN A 136 -41.27 -28.60 47.58
CA ASN A 136 -41.51 -27.33 48.25
C ASN A 136 -41.02 -27.25 49.71
N GLY A 137 -40.60 -26.04 50.09
CA GLY A 137 -40.57 -25.39 51.42
C GLY A 137 -40.66 -26.21 52.72
N LYS A 138 -39.66 -26.02 53.61
CA LYS A 138 -39.81 -25.66 55.03
C LYS A 138 -38.46 -25.45 55.74
N THR A 139 -38.55 -24.72 56.84
CA THR A 139 -37.55 -24.18 57.77
C THR A 139 -36.66 -25.17 58.54
N HIS A 140 -35.44 -24.68 58.86
CA HIS A 140 -34.56 -24.95 60.02
C HIS A 140 -33.87 -26.33 60.23
N THR A 141 -32.69 -26.19 60.87
CA THR A 141 -31.90 -27.09 61.75
C THR A 141 -30.86 -28.04 61.17
N GLU A 142 -29.67 -27.96 61.79
CA GLU A 142 -28.56 -28.93 61.77
C GLU A 142 -29.04 -30.33 62.22
N ASP A 143 -28.60 -31.38 61.52
CA ASP A 143 -27.78 -32.49 62.04
C ASP A 143 -28.00 -33.81 61.25
N SER A 144 -26.89 -34.49 60.94
CA SER A 144 -26.72 -35.91 60.55
C SER A 144 -27.59 -36.56 59.45
N SER A 145 -26.95 -37.05 58.37
CA SER A 145 -26.95 -38.48 57.98
C SER A 145 -26.31 -38.70 56.60
N GLU A 146 -25.28 -39.53 56.57
CA GLU A 146 -24.73 -40.17 55.37
C GLU A 146 -25.81 -41.06 54.71
N LYS A 147 -26.03 -40.90 53.39
CA LYS A 147 -26.04 -41.99 52.38
C LYS A 147 -26.56 -41.52 51.01
N GLY A 148 -25.75 -41.79 49.97
CA GLY A 148 -26.25 -42.37 48.72
C GLY A 148 -26.47 -41.45 47.51
N HIS A 149 -25.41 -40.91 46.88
CA HIS A 149 -25.47 -40.40 45.50
C HIS A 149 -24.13 -40.57 44.75
N SER A 150 -23.55 -41.78 44.75
CA SER A 150 -22.28 -42.06 44.04
C SER A 150 -22.36 -43.11 42.93
N HIS A 151 -23.54 -43.67 42.62
CA HIS A 151 -23.64 -44.80 41.68
C HIS A 151 -24.10 -44.48 40.25
N GLY A 152 -24.74 -43.31 39.98
CA GLY A 152 -25.27 -42.99 38.65
C GLY A 152 -24.25 -42.38 37.67
N PHE A 153 -23.30 -41.58 38.16
CA PHE A 153 -22.36 -40.85 37.30
C PHE A 153 -21.31 -41.75 36.63
N ALA A 154 -21.02 -42.91 37.22
CA ALA A 154 -20.05 -43.88 36.68
C ALA A 154 -20.61 -44.68 35.49
N GLU A 155 -21.87 -45.12 35.56
CA GLU A 155 -22.50 -45.92 34.48
C GLU A 155 -22.71 -45.10 33.20
N ASP A 156 -23.12 -43.84 33.32
CA ASP A 156 -23.32 -42.95 32.16
C ASP A 156 -22.00 -42.56 31.48
N ALA A 157 -20.93 -42.37 32.25
CA ALA A 157 -19.60 -42.11 31.71
C ALA A 157 -19.05 -43.34 30.97
N GLU A 158 -19.20 -44.54 31.53
CA GLU A 158 -18.78 -45.80 30.89
C GLU A 158 -19.52 -46.06 29.57
N LYS A 159 -20.83 -45.78 29.53
CA LYS A 159 -21.63 -45.88 28.31
C LYS A 159 -21.17 -44.92 27.23
N LYS A 160 -20.96 -43.63 27.56
CA LYS A 160 -20.44 -42.62 26.62
C LYS A 160 -19.06 -43.01 26.08
N ILE A 161 -18.16 -43.50 26.93
CA ILE A 161 -16.82 -43.96 26.50
C ILE A 161 -16.95 -45.08 25.46
N LYS A 162 -17.85 -46.05 25.68
CA LYS A 162 -18.04 -47.17 24.77
C LYS A 162 -18.62 -46.74 23.42
N GLU A 163 -19.61 -45.85 23.43
CA GLU A 163 -20.24 -45.30 22.22
C GLU A 163 -19.22 -44.51 21.38
N VAL A 164 -18.43 -43.63 22.01
CA VAL A 164 -17.41 -42.83 21.32
C VAL A 164 -16.28 -43.70 20.77
N LYS A 165 -15.81 -44.70 21.51
CA LYS A 165 -14.78 -45.63 21.00
C LYS A 165 -15.27 -46.39 19.77
N GLN A 166 -16.53 -46.83 19.78
CA GLN A 166 -17.13 -47.49 18.63
C GLN A 166 -17.25 -46.55 17.42
N ALA A 167 -17.63 -45.29 17.63
CA ALA A 167 -17.68 -44.28 16.57
C ALA A 167 -16.29 -44.00 15.97
N LEU A 168 -15.25 -43.93 16.80
CA LEU A 168 -13.86 -43.79 16.36
C LEU A 168 -13.39 -45.00 15.53
N GLU A 169 -13.71 -46.23 15.95
CA GLU A 169 -13.40 -47.46 15.20
C GLU A 169 -14.10 -47.51 13.84
N ASN A 170 -15.34 -47.01 13.77
CA ASN A 170 -16.11 -46.89 12.53
C ASN A 170 -15.59 -45.77 11.61
N GLY A 171 -14.65 -44.93 12.07
CA GLY A 171 -14.13 -43.78 11.35
C GLY A 171 -15.16 -42.66 11.20
N GLU A 172 -16.01 -42.47 12.21
CA GLU A 172 -16.99 -41.38 12.21
C GLU A 172 -16.32 -40.01 12.41
N GLY A 173 -16.84 -39.02 11.69
CA GLY A 173 -16.42 -37.63 11.80
C GLY A 173 -17.60 -36.71 12.10
N CYS A 174 -17.32 -35.42 12.20
CA CYS A 174 -18.34 -34.42 12.49
C CYS A 174 -18.21 -33.18 11.62
N ARG A 175 -19.35 -32.69 11.10
CA ARG A 175 -19.43 -31.37 10.48
C ARG A 175 -20.12 -30.40 11.44
N VAL A 176 -19.41 -29.36 11.82
CA VAL A 176 -19.90 -28.25 12.64
C VAL A 176 -20.27 -27.10 11.70
N PHE A 177 -21.52 -26.68 11.71
CA PHE A 177 -21.94 -25.53 10.91
C PHE A 177 -22.96 -24.66 11.63
N GLY A 178 -23.00 -23.36 11.35
CA GLY A 178 -23.97 -22.45 11.95
C GLY A 178 -23.43 -21.05 12.18
N VAL A 179 -24.06 -20.32 13.10
CA VAL A 179 -23.74 -18.92 13.43
C VAL A 179 -23.41 -18.80 14.92
N LEU A 180 -22.25 -18.25 15.23
CA LEU A 180 -21.79 -17.95 16.58
C LEU A 180 -21.87 -16.44 16.80
N ASP A 181 -22.80 -15.99 17.64
CA ASP A 181 -22.97 -14.57 17.97
C ASP A 181 -22.09 -14.20 19.17
N VAL A 182 -20.98 -13.49 18.93
CA VAL A 182 -20.06 -13.04 19.98
C VAL A 182 -20.13 -11.52 20.17
N GLN A 183 -19.62 -11.01 21.28
CA GLN A 183 -19.43 -9.57 21.43
C GLN A 183 -18.38 -9.06 20.45
N ARG A 184 -18.59 -7.86 19.87
CA ARG A 184 -17.65 -7.21 18.94
C ARG A 184 -16.45 -6.61 19.71
N VAL A 185 -15.66 -7.49 20.30
CA VAL A 185 -14.39 -7.21 20.97
C VAL A 185 -13.37 -8.25 20.53
N ALA A 186 -12.08 -7.99 20.76
CA ALA A 186 -11.08 -9.02 20.54
C ALA A 186 -11.39 -10.25 21.43
N GLY A 187 -11.05 -11.43 20.94
CA GLY A 187 -11.38 -12.68 21.60
C GLY A 187 -10.82 -13.88 20.86
N ASN A 188 -11.24 -15.06 21.27
CA ASN A 188 -10.99 -16.29 20.54
C ASN A 188 -12.19 -17.20 20.61
N PHE A 189 -12.43 -17.95 19.54
CA PHE A 189 -13.26 -19.14 19.60
C PHE A 189 -12.40 -20.34 19.24
N HIS A 190 -12.73 -21.49 19.79
CA HIS A 190 -11.96 -22.69 19.55
C HIS A 190 -12.84 -23.93 19.52
N ILE A 191 -12.40 -24.90 18.71
CA ILE A 191 -13.05 -26.19 18.59
C ILE A 191 -12.10 -27.21 19.19
N SER A 192 -12.57 -27.92 20.22
CA SER A 192 -11.73 -28.79 21.02
C SER A 192 -12.47 -30.04 21.48
N VAL A 193 -11.76 -30.90 22.21
CA VAL A 193 -12.33 -32.05 22.92
C VAL A 193 -12.52 -31.79 24.41
N HIS A 194 -12.36 -30.54 24.87
CA HIS A 194 -12.42 -30.14 26.28
C HIS A 194 -13.83 -30.11 26.88
N GLY A 195 -14.88 -30.20 26.05
CA GLY A 195 -16.25 -30.39 26.56
C GLY A 195 -16.45 -31.70 27.32
N LEU A 196 -15.51 -32.65 27.24
CA LEU A 196 -15.47 -33.85 28.04
C LEU A 196 -14.64 -33.65 29.31
N ASN A 197 -15.06 -34.29 30.41
CA ASN A 197 -14.22 -34.42 31.59
C ASN A 197 -12.85 -35.00 31.20
N ILE A 198 -11.76 -34.37 31.67
CA ILE A 198 -10.39 -34.73 31.29
C ILE A 198 -10.06 -36.21 31.51
N PHE A 199 -10.63 -36.83 32.55
CA PHE A 199 -10.46 -38.24 32.83
C PHE A 199 -11.16 -39.13 31.78
N VAL A 200 -12.33 -38.71 31.30
CA VAL A 200 -13.09 -39.40 30.25
C VAL A 200 -12.38 -39.27 28.90
N ALA A 201 -11.91 -38.07 28.56
CA ALA A 201 -11.13 -37.85 27.35
C ALA A 201 -9.84 -38.71 27.34
N GLN A 202 -9.15 -38.81 28.48
CA GLN A 202 -7.96 -39.65 28.61
C GLN A 202 -8.26 -41.14 28.43
N GLN A 203 -9.41 -41.63 28.88
CA GLN A 203 -9.82 -43.02 28.66
C GLN A 203 -10.24 -43.30 27.20
N ILE A 204 -10.77 -42.31 26.49
CA ILE A 204 -11.21 -42.43 25.09
C ILE A 204 -10.00 -42.45 24.15
N PHE A 205 -9.11 -41.47 24.29
CA PHE A 205 -8.01 -41.25 23.33
C PHE A 205 -6.68 -41.85 23.79
N GLU A 206 -6.60 -42.41 24.99
CA GLU A 206 -5.35 -42.98 25.55
C GLU A 206 -4.22 -41.94 25.69
N GLY A 207 -4.57 -40.65 25.71
CA GLY A 207 -3.65 -39.52 25.86
C GLY A 207 -3.83 -38.44 24.80
N ALA A 208 -3.41 -37.22 25.12
CA ALA A 208 -3.56 -36.05 24.24
C ALA A 208 -2.77 -36.17 22.92
N ILE A 209 -1.72 -36.99 22.89
CA ILE A 209 -0.88 -37.25 21.70
C ILE A 209 -1.58 -38.07 20.61
N HIS A 210 -2.73 -38.66 20.89
CA HIS A 210 -3.48 -39.49 19.95
C HIS A 210 -4.73 -38.80 19.36
N VAL A 211 -5.00 -37.56 19.77
CA VAL A 211 -6.15 -36.80 19.28
C VAL A 211 -5.83 -36.19 17.91
N ASN A 212 -6.63 -36.55 16.90
CA ASN A 212 -6.46 -36.05 15.54
C ASN A 212 -7.44 -34.91 15.24
N VAL A 213 -6.98 -33.67 15.38
CA VAL A 213 -7.76 -32.45 15.07
C VAL A 213 -7.67 -32.03 13.59
N SER A 214 -7.49 -32.99 12.69
CA SER A 214 -7.60 -32.73 11.25
C SER A 214 -8.95 -32.08 10.95
N HIS A 215 -8.96 -31.06 10.10
CA HIS A 215 -10.18 -30.34 9.78
C HIS A 215 -10.16 -29.75 8.36
N MET A 216 -11.36 -29.50 7.85
CA MET A 216 -11.64 -28.85 6.58
C MET A 216 -12.54 -27.65 6.85
N ILE A 217 -12.13 -26.47 6.42
CA ILE A 217 -12.89 -25.23 6.53
C ILE A 217 -13.61 -25.03 5.20
N HIS A 218 -14.92 -25.27 5.17
CA HIS A 218 -15.74 -25.04 3.98
C HIS A 218 -16.07 -23.56 3.83
N ASP A 219 -16.45 -22.93 4.94
CA ASP A 219 -16.80 -21.51 5.00
C ASP A 219 -16.47 -20.95 6.38
N LEU A 220 -15.79 -19.80 6.41
CA LEU A 220 -15.64 -19.01 7.62
C LEU A 220 -15.81 -17.52 7.28
N SER A 221 -16.82 -16.88 7.87
CA SER A 221 -17.07 -15.46 7.64
C SER A 221 -17.50 -14.72 8.90
N PHE A 222 -17.19 -13.43 8.95
CA PHE A 222 -17.52 -12.54 10.06
C PHE A 222 -18.58 -11.56 9.57
N GLY A 223 -19.85 -11.98 9.60
CA GLY A 223 -20.97 -11.24 9.02
C GLY A 223 -21.43 -11.71 7.64
N PRO A 224 -22.43 -11.04 7.05
CA PRO A 224 -23.05 -11.43 5.79
C PRO A 224 -22.11 -11.26 4.60
N LYS A 225 -22.19 -12.14 3.60
CA LYS A 225 -21.37 -12.07 2.39
C LYS A 225 -21.84 -10.97 1.44
N TYR A 226 -20.90 -10.39 0.70
CA TYR A 226 -21.17 -9.41 -0.35
C TYR A 226 -20.56 -9.85 -1.69
N PRO A 227 -21.03 -9.33 -2.84
CA PRO A 227 -20.50 -9.72 -4.15
C PRO A 227 -19.00 -9.48 -4.28
N GLY A 228 -18.25 -10.52 -4.62
CA GLY A 228 -16.80 -10.45 -4.83
C GLY A 228 -15.94 -10.60 -3.57
N ILE A 229 -16.54 -10.89 -2.40
CA ILE A 229 -15.76 -11.25 -1.21
C ILE A 229 -15.02 -12.58 -1.43
N HIS A 230 -13.75 -12.62 -1.05
CA HIS A 230 -12.95 -13.84 -1.02
C HIS A 230 -12.36 -14.01 0.38
N ASN A 231 -12.86 -14.98 1.16
CA ASN A 231 -12.34 -15.24 2.49
C ASN A 231 -11.09 -16.14 2.40
N PRO A 232 -10.00 -15.82 3.12
CA PRO A 232 -8.75 -16.57 3.03
C PRO A 232 -8.80 -18.05 3.42
N LEU A 233 -9.77 -18.45 4.26
CA LEU A 233 -9.87 -19.81 4.80
C LEU A 233 -10.91 -20.70 4.11
N ASP A 234 -11.71 -20.16 3.17
CA ASP A 234 -12.74 -20.93 2.49
C ASP A 234 -12.12 -22.05 1.64
N GLY A 235 -12.59 -23.28 1.81
CA GLY A 235 -12.10 -24.47 1.10
C GLY A 235 -10.73 -24.99 1.56
N THR A 236 -10.23 -24.57 2.73
CA THR A 236 -8.91 -25.01 3.22
C THR A 236 -8.98 -26.32 3.99
N ASN A 237 -7.99 -27.21 3.76
CA ASN A 237 -7.90 -28.52 4.41
C ASN A 237 -6.59 -28.65 5.20
N ARG A 238 -6.67 -29.15 6.43
CA ARG A 238 -5.53 -29.46 7.31
C ARG A 238 -5.66 -30.89 7.81
N ILE A 239 -4.88 -31.79 7.22
CA ILE A 239 -4.92 -33.22 7.53
C ILE A 239 -3.58 -33.63 8.16
N LEU A 240 -3.65 -34.10 9.40
CA LEU A 240 -2.51 -34.62 10.15
C LEU A 240 -2.30 -36.10 9.83
N ARG A 241 -1.06 -36.48 9.52
CA ARG A 241 -0.65 -37.87 9.25
C ARG A 241 0.22 -38.39 10.39
N GLY A 242 -0.41 -38.87 11.45
CA GLY A 242 0.28 -39.52 12.59
C GLY A 242 0.87 -38.58 13.64
N ALA A 243 0.64 -37.27 13.53
CA ALA A 243 1.00 -36.29 14.57
C ALA A 243 -0.27 -35.68 15.18
N SER A 244 -0.29 -35.51 16.49
CA SER A 244 -1.26 -34.70 17.21
C SER A 244 -0.69 -33.30 17.45
N GLY A 245 -1.54 -32.28 17.53
CA GLY A 245 -1.09 -30.90 17.65
C GLY A 245 -2.22 -29.89 17.66
N THR A 246 -1.89 -28.66 17.99
CA THR A 246 -2.84 -27.55 18.09
C THR A 246 -2.68 -26.63 16.89
N PHE A 247 -3.79 -26.29 16.23
CA PHE A 247 -3.83 -25.26 15.20
C PHE A 247 -4.24 -23.93 15.82
N LYS A 248 -3.56 -22.85 15.44
CA LYS A 248 -3.89 -21.49 15.84
C LYS A 248 -3.97 -20.59 14.62
N TYR A 249 -5.15 -20.05 14.36
CA TYR A 249 -5.43 -19.05 13.35
C TYR A 249 -5.53 -17.69 14.01
N TYR A 250 -4.60 -16.80 13.70
CA TYR A 250 -4.64 -15.39 14.11
C TYR A 250 -5.35 -14.58 13.04
N ILE A 251 -6.51 -14.05 13.37
CA ILE A 251 -7.43 -13.38 12.45
C ILE A 251 -7.46 -11.89 12.76
N LYS A 252 -7.20 -11.04 11.77
CA LYS A 252 -7.41 -9.60 11.89
C LYS A 252 -8.66 -9.22 11.11
N ILE A 253 -9.73 -8.89 11.83
CA ILE A 253 -11.03 -8.52 11.28
C ILE A 253 -11.02 -7.04 10.90
N VAL A 254 -11.42 -6.73 9.68
CA VAL A 254 -11.54 -5.38 9.13
C VAL A 254 -13.03 -5.06 8.93
N PRO A 255 -13.62 -4.21 9.78
CA PRO A 255 -14.99 -3.75 9.60
C PRO A 255 -15.22 -3.23 8.19
N THR A 256 -16.25 -3.72 7.52
CA THR A 256 -16.52 -3.40 6.10
C THR A 256 -17.99 -3.04 5.91
N GLU A 257 -18.27 -2.00 5.15
CA GLU A 257 -19.63 -1.64 4.75
C GLU A 257 -19.76 -1.72 3.24
N TYR A 258 -20.63 -2.59 2.74
CA TYR A 258 -20.94 -2.66 1.32
C TYR A 258 -22.18 -1.82 1.02
N ARG A 259 -22.07 -0.87 0.09
CA ARG A 259 -23.16 0.02 -0.31
C ARG A 259 -23.59 -0.29 -1.72
N TYR A 260 -24.77 -0.86 -1.85
CA TYR A 260 -25.37 -1.18 -3.14
C TYR A 260 -25.78 0.09 -3.91
N LEU A 261 -25.99 -0.05 -5.22
CA LEU A 261 -26.61 1.01 -6.04
C LEU A 261 -27.99 1.44 -5.54
N SER A 262 -28.72 0.54 -4.87
CA SER A 262 -30.01 0.81 -4.22
C SER A 262 -29.88 1.76 -3.01
N LYS A 263 -28.65 2.09 -2.60
CA LYS A 263 -28.26 2.78 -1.34
C LYS A 263 -28.47 1.94 -0.08
N GLU A 264 -28.82 0.67 -0.23
CA GLU A 264 -28.82 -0.28 0.88
C GLU A 264 -27.38 -0.48 1.38
N ILE A 265 -27.22 -0.51 2.70
CA ILE A 265 -25.92 -0.66 3.38
C ILE A 265 -25.93 -2.03 4.03
N LEU A 266 -25.00 -2.88 3.61
CA LEU A 266 -24.77 -4.19 4.20
C LEU A 266 -23.53 -4.12 5.11
N PRO A 267 -23.69 -4.13 6.44
CA PRO A 267 -22.56 -4.23 7.36
C PRO A 267 -22.00 -5.66 7.32
N THR A 268 -20.69 -5.77 7.12
CA THR A 268 -19.97 -7.03 7.00
C THR A 268 -18.52 -6.86 7.49
N ASN A 269 -17.70 -7.89 7.41
CA ASN A 269 -16.28 -7.77 7.72
C ASN A 269 -15.46 -8.56 6.71
N GLN A 270 -14.28 -8.01 6.42
CA GLN A 270 -13.20 -8.75 5.78
C GLN A 270 -12.24 -9.23 6.86
N PHE A 271 -11.38 -10.18 6.55
CA PHE A 271 -10.32 -10.55 7.48
C PHE A 271 -9.06 -11.03 6.77
N SER A 272 -7.93 -10.88 7.44
CA SER A 272 -6.68 -11.57 7.12
C SER A 272 -6.39 -12.63 8.18
N VAL A 273 -5.62 -13.65 7.80
CA VAL A 273 -5.29 -14.78 8.68
C VAL A 273 -3.80 -15.12 8.62
N THR A 274 -3.25 -15.48 9.77
CA THR A 274 -1.94 -16.12 9.92
C THR A 274 -2.12 -17.44 10.65
N GLU A 275 -1.57 -18.53 10.13
CA GLU A 275 -1.74 -19.88 10.69
C GLU A 275 -0.46 -20.36 11.36
N TYR A 276 -0.62 -21.05 12.50
CA TYR A 276 0.45 -21.79 13.18
C TYR A 276 -0.04 -23.17 13.58
N PHE A 277 0.85 -24.16 13.43
CA PHE A 277 0.65 -25.51 13.95
C PHE A 277 1.73 -25.82 14.99
N THR A 278 1.30 -26.23 16.18
CA THR A 278 2.20 -26.67 17.25
C THR A 278 2.01 -28.17 17.47
N PRO A 279 2.97 -29.04 17.13
CA PRO A 279 2.88 -30.46 17.41
C PRO A 279 2.92 -30.71 18.92
N MET A 280 2.13 -31.68 19.38
CA MET A 280 2.14 -32.14 20.77
C MET A 280 3.45 -32.84 21.11
N ARG A 281 3.98 -32.57 22.30
CA ARG A 281 5.09 -33.31 22.92
C ARG A 281 4.57 -34.13 24.11
N ASP A 282 5.28 -35.20 24.46
CA ASP A 282 4.86 -36.11 25.54
C ASP A 282 4.69 -35.45 26.92
N ASN A 283 5.27 -34.25 27.12
CA ASN A 283 5.22 -33.52 28.40
C ASN A 283 4.17 -32.38 28.40
N ASP A 284 3.44 -32.18 27.30
CA ASP A 284 2.44 -31.11 27.19
C ASP A 284 1.15 -31.52 27.91
N ARG A 285 0.69 -30.67 28.85
CA ARG A 285 -0.53 -30.91 29.65
C ARG A 285 -1.82 -30.40 28.98
N THR A 286 -1.71 -29.76 27.83
CA THR A 286 -2.83 -29.15 27.09
C THR A 286 -3.37 -30.12 26.05
N TRP A 287 -4.67 -30.14 25.84
CA TRP A 287 -5.23 -30.97 24.77
C TRP A 287 -5.16 -30.25 23.42
N PRO A 288 -5.03 -30.99 22.32
CA PRO A 288 -5.15 -30.48 20.97
C PRO A 288 -6.47 -29.77 20.72
N ALA A 289 -6.40 -28.63 20.05
CA ALA A 289 -7.57 -27.87 19.64
C ALA A 289 -7.28 -27.04 18.38
N VAL A 290 -8.34 -26.52 17.79
CA VAL A 290 -8.28 -25.56 16.69
C VAL A 290 -8.75 -24.21 17.21
N TYR A 291 -7.79 -23.30 17.44
CA TYR A 291 -8.06 -21.95 17.94
C TYR A 291 -8.15 -20.94 16.82
N PHE A 292 -9.12 -20.05 16.92
CA PHE A 292 -9.29 -18.87 16.09
C PHE A 292 -9.21 -17.64 16.99
N LEU A 293 -8.03 -17.03 17.07
CA LEU A 293 -7.79 -15.82 17.85
C LEU A 293 -8.03 -14.62 16.95
N TYR A 294 -8.98 -13.77 17.28
CA TYR A 294 -9.37 -12.65 16.42
C TYR A 294 -9.29 -11.30 17.13
N ASP A 295 -8.93 -10.29 16.36
CA ASP A 295 -8.85 -8.89 16.80
C ASP A 295 -9.43 -7.97 15.73
N LEU A 296 -10.00 -6.83 16.15
CA LEU A 296 -10.63 -5.85 15.25
C LEU A 296 -9.65 -4.77 14.82
N SER A 297 -9.73 -4.36 13.56
CA SER A 297 -9.01 -3.20 13.02
C SER A 297 -9.71 -1.90 13.44
N PRO A 298 -8.96 -0.84 13.81
CA PRO A 298 -9.56 0.47 14.06
C PRO A 298 -10.04 1.18 12.77
N ILE A 299 -9.78 0.59 11.60
CA ILE A 299 -10.13 1.13 10.29
C ILE A 299 -11.30 0.35 9.71
N THR A 300 -12.34 1.07 9.28
CA THR A 300 -13.47 0.57 8.51
C THR A 300 -13.26 0.82 7.02
N VAL A 301 -13.59 -0.17 6.18
CA VAL A 301 -13.56 -0.08 4.72
C VAL A 301 -14.99 0.05 4.19
N THR A 302 -15.31 1.16 3.54
CA THR A 302 -16.58 1.32 2.82
C THR A 302 -16.38 0.99 1.34
N ILE A 303 -17.09 -0.02 0.84
CA ILE A 303 -17.12 -0.42 -0.56
C ILE A 303 -18.42 0.12 -1.16
N LYS A 304 -18.34 1.01 -2.15
CA LYS A 304 -19.51 1.61 -2.81
C LYS A 304 -19.64 1.10 -4.23
N GLU A 305 -20.78 0.54 -4.59
CA GLU A 305 -21.14 0.34 -5.98
C GLU A 305 -21.51 1.68 -6.62
N GLU A 306 -20.83 2.03 -7.71
CA GLU A 306 -21.14 3.21 -8.50
C GLU A 306 -21.40 2.83 -9.96
N ARG A 307 -22.23 3.65 -10.61
CA ARG A 307 -22.35 3.67 -12.07
C ARG A 307 -21.73 4.95 -12.61
N ARG A 308 -21.11 4.84 -13.79
CA ARG A 308 -20.57 6.01 -14.47
C ARG A 308 -21.71 6.97 -14.81
N SER A 309 -21.42 8.26 -14.80
CA SER A 309 -22.44 9.27 -15.11
C SER A 309 -22.86 9.17 -16.58
N PHE A 310 -24.13 9.49 -16.84
CA PHE A 310 -24.67 9.53 -18.20
C PHE A 310 -23.92 10.55 -19.09
N LEU A 311 -23.47 11.66 -18.52
CA LEU A 311 -22.63 12.64 -19.23
C LEU A 311 -21.30 12.04 -19.67
N HIS A 312 -20.66 11.23 -18.82
CA HIS A 312 -19.41 10.55 -19.18
C HIS A 312 -19.61 9.52 -20.30
N PHE A 313 -20.80 8.89 -20.40
CA PHE A 313 -21.14 8.03 -21.53
C PHE A 313 -21.32 8.84 -22.82
N ILE A 314 -22.05 9.95 -22.78
CA ILE A 314 -22.25 10.81 -23.96
C ILE A 314 -20.93 11.36 -24.49
N THR A 315 -20.04 11.85 -23.62
CA THR A 315 -18.76 12.41 -24.05
C THR A 315 -17.89 11.37 -24.76
N ARG A 316 -17.84 10.14 -24.22
CA ARG A 316 -17.15 9.02 -24.88
C ARG A 316 -17.81 8.62 -26.20
N LEU A 317 -19.14 8.59 -26.24
CA LEU A 317 -19.89 8.29 -27.46
C LEU A 317 -19.59 9.32 -28.58
N CYS A 318 -19.60 10.61 -28.25
CA CYS A 318 -19.22 11.67 -29.18
C CYS A 318 -17.78 11.52 -29.68
N ALA A 319 -16.84 11.12 -28.81
CA ALA A 319 -15.46 10.88 -29.18
C ALA A 319 -15.31 9.66 -30.11
N VAL A 320 -16.05 8.58 -29.85
CA VAL A 320 -16.07 7.38 -30.72
C VAL A 320 -16.65 7.73 -32.09
N LEU A 321 -17.79 8.41 -32.16
CA LEU A 321 -18.43 8.82 -33.42
C LEU A 321 -17.54 9.80 -34.20
N GLY A 322 -16.98 10.81 -33.54
CA GLY A 322 -16.10 11.79 -34.18
C GLY A 322 -14.77 11.19 -34.64
N GLY A 323 -14.15 10.35 -33.81
CA GLY A 323 -12.87 9.71 -34.12
C GLY A 323 -12.98 8.69 -35.25
N THR A 324 -14.01 7.85 -35.24
CA THR A 324 -14.25 6.87 -36.33
C THR A 324 -14.59 7.56 -37.65
N PHE A 325 -15.39 8.62 -37.63
CA PHE A 325 -15.68 9.43 -38.83
C PHE A 325 -14.42 10.08 -39.41
N ALA A 326 -13.57 10.68 -38.56
CA ALA A 326 -12.31 11.26 -39.00
C ALA A 326 -11.35 10.21 -39.60
N LEU A 327 -11.22 9.05 -38.95
CA LEU A 327 -10.34 7.96 -39.40
C LEU A 327 -10.82 7.34 -40.71
N THR A 328 -12.12 7.07 -40.85
CA THR A 328 -12.69 6.52 -42.09
C THR A 328 -12.53 7.50 -43.26
N GLY A 329 -12.71 8.81 -43.03
CA GLY A 329 -12.42 9.84 -44.02
C GLY A 329 -10.94 9.93 -44.42
N MET A 330 -10.02 9.78 -43.46
CA MET A 330 -8.58 9.70 -43.76
C MET A 330 -8.21 8.45 -44.56
N LEU A 331 -8.79 7.30 -44.20
CA LEU A 331 -8.58 6.02 -44.88
C LEU A 331 -9.13 6.03 -46.30
N ASP A 332 -10.32 6.61 -46.53
CA ASP A 332 -10.88 6.78 -47.88
C ASP A 332 -9.98 7.68 -48.73
N ARG A 333 -9.47 8.79 -48.16
CA ARG A 333 -8.51 9.68 -48.85
C ARG A 333 -7.20 8.97 -49.19
N TRP A 334 -6.70 8.13 -48.30
CA TRP A 334 -5.50 7.30 -48.53
C TRP A 334 -5.75 6.24 -49.59
N MET A 335 -6.88 5.54 -49.53
CA MET A 335 -7.25 4.50 -50.49
C MET A 335 -7.46 5.07 -51.88
N PHE A 336 -8.11 6.22 -51.98
CA PHE A 336 -8.26 6.97 -53.24
C PHE A 336 -6.90 7.38 -53.81
N ARG A 337 -5.99 7.94 -52.98
CA ARG A 337 -4.62 8.29 -53.40
C ARG A 337 -3.78 7.08 -53.81
N LEU A 338 -3.94 5.95 -53.13
CA LEU A 338 -3.27 4.69 -53.47
C LEU A 338 -3.80 4.15 -54.81
N LEU A 339 -5.12 4.10 -55.00
CA LEU A 339 -5.72 3.70 -56.27
C LEU A 339 -5.30 4.62 -57.42
N ASP A 340 -5.27 5.94 -57.22
CA ASP A 340 -4.78 6.92 -58.20
C ASP A 340 -3.27 6.74 -58.49
N SER A 341 -2.47 6.44 -57.46
CA SER A 341 -1.03 6.12 -57.56
C SER A 341 -0.77 4.82 -58.33
N PHE A 342 -1.60 3.78 -58.15
CA PHE A 342 -1.50 2.54 -58.94
C PHE A 342 -1.90 2.74 -60.40
N THR A 343 -2.79 3.69 -60.71
CA THR A 343 -3.14 4.05 -62.10
C THR A 343 -2.13 4.97 -62.79
N LYS A 344 -1.23 5.62 -62.04
CA LYS A 344 -0.14 6.44 -62.60
C LYS A 344 1.21 5.78 -62.37
N THR A 345 1.60 4.93 -63.31
CA THR A 345 2.97 4.43 -63.41
C THR A 345 3.91 5.60 -63.73
N THR A 346 4.91 5.89 -62.87
CA THR A 346 6.37 5.91 -63.17
C THR A 346 7.17 6.68 -62.09
N SER A 347 8.28 6.08 -61.67
CA SER A 347 9.52 6.67 -61.09
C SER A 347 9.73 6.70 -59.56
N ARG A 348 10.51 5.69 -59.11
CA ARG A 348 11.56 5.63 -58.07
C ARG A 348 11.63 6.72 -56.97
N SER A 349 11.65 6.27 -55.70
CA SER A 349 12.82 6.41 -54.82
C SER A 349 12.69 5.53 -53.56
N ILE A 350 13.83 5.03 -53.10
CA ILE A 350 14.06 4.17 -51.93
C ILE A 350 13.93 5.01 -50.65
N LEU A 351 13.16 4.55 -49.65
CA LEU A 351 13.22 5.09 -48.30
C LEU A 351 13.35 3.97 -47.25
N ARG A 352 14.45 4.09 -46.50
CA ARG A 352 14.88 3.29 -45.36
C ARG A 352 13.86 3.42 -44.22
N PHE A 353 13.51 2.30 -43.59
CA PHE A 353 12.87 2.29 -42.27
C PHE A 353 13.88 2.72 -41.21
N SER A 354 13.61 3.83 -40.54
CA SER A 354 14.31 4.24 -39.32
C SER A 354 13.37 4.03 -38.14
N SER A 355 13.86 3.34 -37.12
CA SER A 355 13.22 3.15 -35.83
C SER A 355 12.84 4.48 -35.20
N SER A 356 11.61 4.57 -34.70
CA SER A 356 11.06 5.69 -33.94
C SER A 356 11.80 5.84 -32.60
N ALA A 357 12.85 6.64 -32.58
CA ALA A 357 13.35 7.26 -31.36
C ALA A 357 12.37 8.37 -30.96
N VAL A 358 11.93 8.36 -29.70
CA VAL A 358 11.10 9.40 -29.09
C VAL A 358 11.83 10.73 -29.23
N GLN A 359 11.26 11.71 -29.93
CA GLN A 359 11.84 13.05 -30.03
C GLN A 359 11.83 13.73 -28.64
N PRO A 360 12.89 14.44 -28.23
CA PRO A 360 12.89 15.19 -26.98
C PRO A 360 11.87 16.33 -27.04
N GLN A 361 11.01 16.42 -26.02
CA GLN A 361 9.97 17.46 -25.88
C GLN A 361 10.55 18.87 -25.56
N PHE A 362 11.86 18.96 -25.24
CA PHE A 362 12.54 20.19 -24.81
C PHE A 362 13.80 20.42 -25.65
N GLU A 363 14.03 21.65 -26.14
CA GLU A 363 15.19 21.96 -27.00
C GLU A 363 16.47 22.19 -26.18
N ALA A 364 16.33 22.79 -24.99
CA ALA A 364 17.42 22.98 -24.03
C ALA A 364 16.92 22.91 -22.57
N VAL A 365 17.67 22.17 -21.73
CA VAL A 365 17.42 22.00 -20.30
C VAL A 365 18.48 22.74 -19.51
N GLY A 366 18.06 23.78 -18.79
CA GLY A 366 18.89 24.51 -17.83
C GLY A 366 19.03 23.72 -16.53
N PHE A 367 20.23 23.63 -15.97
CA PHE A 367 20.45 22.98 -14.67
C PHE A 367 21.33 23.85 -13.78
N ILE A 368 20.82 24.23 -12.61
CA ILE A 368 21.50 25.11 -11.66
C ILE A 368 21.71 24.40 -10.33
N GLY A 369 22.97 24.26 -9.92
CA GLY A 369 23.38 23.53 -8.73
C GLY A 369 23.93 22.14 -9.06
N LEU A 370 25.26 22.00 -9.04
CA LEU A 370 26.03 20.83 -9.44
C LEU A 370 26.76 20.18 -8.25
N GLY A 371 26.14 20.24 -7.06
CA GLY A 371 26.63 19.55 -5.88
C GLY A 371 26.50 18.02 -5.94
N ASN A 372 26.57 17.35 -4.79
CA ASN A 372 26.53 15.88 -4.71
C ASN A 372 25.30 15.27 -5.38
N MET A 373 24.11 15.87 -5.26
CA MET A 373 22.91 15.40 -5.94
C MET A 373 22.84 15.89 -7.39
N GLY A 374 22.96 17.22 -7.57
CA GLY A 374 22.73 17.88 -8.84
C GLY A 374 23.68 17.43 -9.96
N SER A 375 24.94 17.14 -9.65
CA SER A 375 25.88 16.65 -10.64
C SER A 375 25.49 15.28 -11.22
N HIS A 376 25.07 14.32 -10.40
CA HIS A 376 24.61 13.01 -10.90
C HIS A 376 23.29 13.14 -11.67
N MET A 377 22.35 13.96 -11.18
CA MET A 377 21.10 14.27 -11.87
C MET A 377 21.35 14.87 -13.27
N ALA A 378 22.22 15.87 -13.37
CA ALA A 378 22.60 16.46 -14.64
C ALA A 378 23.27 15.45 -15.59
N ASN A 379 24.19 14.60 -15.08
CA ASN A 379 24.79 13.54 -15.90
C ASN A 379 23.76 12.51 -16.42
N ASN A 380 22.71 12.22 -15.66
CA ASN A 380 21.63 11.34 -16.13
C ASN A 380 20.85 11.96 -17.29
N LEU A 381 20.58 13.26 -17.22
CA LEU A 381 19.95 13.98 -18.32
C LEU A 381 20.83 13.98 -19.59
N ILE A 382 22.15 14.15 -19.46
CA ILE A 382 23.09 14.02 -20.58
C ILE A 382 22.99 12.62 -21.19
N ARG A 383 23.02 11.58 -20.35
CA ARG A 383 22.93 10.18 -20.77
C ARG A 383 21.59 9.84 -21.43
N ALA A 384 20.52 10.51 -21.04
CA ALA A 384 19.20 10.40 -21.66
C ALA A 384 19.06 11.21 -22.97
N GLY A 385 20.10 11.93 -23.39
CA GLY A 385 20.13 12.66 -24.66
C GLY A 385 19.58 14.09 -24.60
N TYR A 386 19.38 14.67 -23.41
CA TYR A 386 18.98 16.06 -23.28
C TYR A 386 20.16 17.01 -23.51
N ASN A 387 19.91 18.11 -24.22
CA ASN A 387 20.85 19.20 -24.38
C ASN A 387 20.87 20.08 -23.12
N LEU A 388 21.98 20.10 -22.39
CA LEU A 388 22.08 20.81 -21.11
C LEU A 388 22.87 22.11 -21.20
N VAL A 389 22.36 23.10 -20.46
CA VAL A 389 23.04 24.35 -20.12
C VAL A 389 23.16 24.41 -18.60
N VAL A 390 24.37 24.39 -18.07
CA VAL A 390 24.59 24.25 -16.62
C VAL A 390 25.17 25.52 -15.99
N HIS A 391 24.86 25.73 -14.70
CA HIS A 391 25.46 26.76 -13.87
C HIS A 391 25.64 26.27 -12.42
N ASP A 392 26.75 26.67 -11.78
CA ASP A 392 27.01 26.53 -10.36
C ASP A 392 27.99 27.63 -9.93
N ILE A 393 27.90 28.10 -8.69
CA ILE A 393 28.82 29.08 -8.12
C ILE A 393 30.24 28.51 -7.96
N ASN A 394 30.37 27.19 -7.83
CA ASN A 394 31.62 26.47 -7.74
C ASN A 394 32.22 26.23 -9.12
N PHE A 395 33.25 27.01 -9.43
CA PHE A 395 34.00 26.91 -10.68
C PHE A 395 34.57 25.51 -10.96
N ASN A 396 34.98 24.76 -9.94
CA ASN A 396 35.50 23.40 -10.13
C ASN A 396 34.39 22.42 -10.55
N ALA A 397 33.16 22.60 -10.05
CA ALA A 397 32.02 21.81 -10.49
C ALA A 397 31.70 22.11 -11.97
N MET A 398 31.70 23.40 -12.33
CA MET A 398 31.48 23.86 -13.71
C MET A 398 32.51 23.32 -14.69
N ARG A 399 33.81 23.33 -14.32
CA ARG A 399 34.90 22.82 -15.16
C ARG A 399 34.70 21.34 -15.55
N LYS A 400 34.22 20.50 -14.62
CA LYS A 400 33.95 19.08 -14.90
C LYS A 400 32.88 18.86 -15.97
N PHE A 401 31.96 19.80 -16.15
CA PHE A 401 30.91 19.73 -17.18
C PHE A 401 31.39 20.34 -18.50
N SER A 402 32.13 21.45 -18.47
CA SER A 402 32.70 22.04 -19.68
C SER A 402 33.69 21.09 -20.37
N GLU A 403 34.51 20.36 -19.60
CA GLU A 403 35.42 19.33 -20.13
C GLU A 403 34.69 18.17 -20.83
N LYS A 404 33.41 17.93 -20.50
CA LYS A 404 32.53 16.96 -21.17
C LYS A 404 31.81 17.55 -22.39
N GLY A 405 32.09 18.80 -22.77
CA GLY A 405 31.43 19.49 -23.88
C GLY A 405 30.03 20.02 -23.55
N VAL A 406 29.65 20.09 -22.26
CA VAL A 406 28.36 20.65 -21.83
C VAL A 406 28.45 22.17 -21.80
N THR A 407 27.40 22.85 -22.26
CA THR A 407 27.37 24.32 -22.27
C THR A 407 27.28 24.85 -20.84
N THR A 408 28.23 25.71 -20.45
CA THR A 408 28.27 26.38 -19.14
C THR A 408 27.94 27.86 -19.26
N LYS A 409 27.20 28.41 -18.29
CA LYS A 409 26.91 29.86 -18.19
C LYS A 409 27.41 30.45 -16.88
N GLU A 410 27.70 31.75 -16.88
CA GLU A 410 28.27 32.44 -15.72
C GLU A 410 27.23 32.84 -14.68
N THR A 411 25.95 32.93 -15.08
CA THR A 411 24.86 33.36 -14.19
C THR A 411 23.57 32.56 -14.40
N PRO A 412 22.69 32.47 -13.37
CA PRO A 412 21.35 31.91 -13.52
C PRO A 412 20.55 32.57 -14.65
N LEU A 413 20.65 33.90 -14.78
CA LEU A 413 19.97 34.67 -15.82
C LEU A 413 20.37 34.20 -17.24
N GLU A 414 21.64 33.90 -17.48
CA GLU A 414 22.09 33.38 -18.77
C GLU A 414 21.61 31.96 -19.06
N VAL A 415 21.47 31.11 -18.02
CA VAL A 415 20.85 29.78 -18.14
C VAL A 415 19.39 29.94 -18.55
N MET A 416 18.65 30.82 -17.89
CA MET A 416 17.25 31.13 -18.22
C MET A 416 17.10 31.54 -19.68
N LYS A 417 17.90 32.49 -20.17
CA LYS A 417 17.87 32.95 -21.57
C LYS A 417 18.21 31.89 -22.61
N SER A 418 18.84 30.79 -22.19
CA SER A 418 19.32 29.74 -23.09
C SER A 418 18.51 28.44 -23.01
N SER A 419 17.47 28.39 -22.17
CA SER A 419 16.78 27.15 -21.82
C SER A 419 15.27 27.29 -21.86
N ASP A 420 14.58 26.19 -22.19
CA ASP A 420 13.11 26.16 -22.24
C ASP A 420 12.49 25.59 -20.97
N VAL A 421 13.28 24.83 -20.22
CA VAL A 421 13.00 24.34 -18.89
C VAL A 421 14.24 24.55 -18.03
N VAL A 422 14.08 24.95 -16.77
CA VAL A 422 15.19 25.12 -15.82
C VAL A 422 14.94 24.27 -14.58
N ILE A 423 15.93 23.46 -14.20
CA ILE A 423 15.93 22.67 -12.97
C ILE A 423 16.90 23.32 -11.97
N THR A 424 16.46 23.54 -10.73
CA THR A 424 17.31 24.01 -9.62
C THR A 424 17.49 22.91 -8.58
N MET A 425 18.72 22.71 -8.08
CA MET A 425 19.03 21.74 -7.03
C MET A 425 20.01 22.33 -6.01
N LEU A 426 19.46 23.04 -5.01
CA LEU A 426 20.19 23.98 -4.16
C LEU A 426 20.09 23.62 -2.66
N PRO A 427 21.01 24.11 -1.81
CA PRO A 427 21.11 23.64 -0.41
C PRO A 427 20.02 24.12 0.55
N SER A 428 19.46 25.32 0.34
CA SER A 428 18.48 25.92 1.27
C SER A 428 17.56 26.95 0.61
N SER A 429 16.50 27.34 1.33
CA SER A 429 15.53 28.34 0.87
C SER A 429 16.17 29.67 0.45
N SER A 430 17.21 30.13 1.14
CA SER A 430 17.88 31.39 0.80
C SER A 430 18.62 31.31 -0.54
N HIS A 431 19.23 30.16 -0.86
CA HIS A 431 19.90 29.95 -2.14
C HIS A 431 18.89 29.86 -3.28
N VAL A 432 17.77 29.15 -3.07
CA VAL A 432 16.68 29.11 -4.06
C VAL A 432 16.13 30.53 -4.27
N TRP A 433 15.86 31.28 -3.21
CA TRP A 433 15.38 32.65 -3.32
C TRP A 433 16.33 33.54 -4.11
N ASP A 434 17.64 33.47 -3.83
CA ASP A 434 18.66 34.26 -4.53
C ASP A 434 18.80 33.86 -6.02
N VAL A 435 18.81 32.56 -6.33
CA VAL A 435 18.87 32.09 -7.72
C VAL A 435 17.67 32.55 -8.54
N TYR A 436 16.49 32.67 -7.94
CA TYR A 436 15.30 33.16 -8.65
C TYR A 436 15.23 34.70 -8.67
N THR A 437 15.48 35.38 -7.55
CA THR A 437 15.13 36.80 -7.36
C THR A 437 16.34 37.74 -7.23
N GLY A 438 17.56 37.20 -7.13
CA GLY A 438 18.79 37.98 -7.02
C GLY A 438 19.06 38.82 -8.27
N SER A 439 20.08 39.69 -8.20
CA SER A 439 20.41 40.65 -9.28
C SER A 439 20.72 39.99 -10.62
N ASN A 440 21.25 38.76 -10.61
CA ASN A 440 21.49 37.92 -11.78
C ASN A 440 20.63 36.64 -11.75
N GLY A 441 19.51 36.68 -11.02
CA GLY A 441 18.59 35.56 -10.86
C GLY A 441 17.72 35.30 -12.09
N LEU A 442 16.98 34.20 -12.07
CA LEU A 442 16.09 33.77 -13.16
C LEU A 442 15.04 34.83 -13.53
N LEU A 443 14.58 35.61 -12.55
CA LEU A 443 13.55 36.64 -12.72
C LEU A 443 14.13 38.05 -12.96
N ALA A 444 15.45 38.19 -13.07
CA ALA A 444 16.12 39.50 -13.14
C ALA A 444 15.90 40.26 -14.46
N SER A 445 15.58 39.58 -15.57
CA SER A 445 15.30 40.23 -16.87
C SER A 445 13.93 40.89 -16.98
N GLY A 446 13.13 40.90 -15.91
CA GLY A 446 11.79 41.49 -15.88
C GLY A 446 10.69 40.45 -16.07
N LYS A 447 9.53 40.90 -16.59
CA LYS A 447 8.31 40.08 -16.64
C LYS A 447 8.25 39.07 -17.80
N LEU A 448 9.28 38.92 -18.62
CA LEU A 448 9.29 37.95 -19.72
C LEU A 448 10.35 36.88 -19.46
N LEU A 449 9.94 35.62 -19.49
CA LEU A 449 10.80 34.45 -19.32
C LEU A 449 10.78 33.59 -20.59
N ARG A 450 11.96 33.11 -21.00
CA ARG A 450 12.09 32.08 -22.02
C ARG A 450 11.58 30.71 -21.54
N PRO A 451 11.99 30.19 -20.37
CA PRO A 451 11.55 28.87 -19.96
C PRO A 451 10.07 28.92 -19.58
N TRP A 452 9.31 28.00 -20.16
CA TRP A 452 7.90 27.85 -19.81
C TRP A 452 7.71 27.03 -18.53
N LEU A 453 8.74 26.29 -18.12
CA LEU A 453 8.73 25.42 -16.96
C LEU A 453 9.96 25.64 -16.08
N LEU A 454 9.73 25.88 -14.79
CA LEU A 454 10.77 25.94 -13.77
C LEU A 454 10.52 24.81 -12.76
N ILE A 455 11.53 23.99 -12.48
CA ILE A 455 11.43 22.84 -11.59
C ILE A 455 12.44 23.02 -10.46
N ASP A 456 11.97 23.30 -9.24
CA ASP A 456 12.85 23.32 -8.08
C ASP A 456 12.87 21.94 -7.40
N SER A 457 14.01 21.25 -7.50
CA SER A 457 14.23 19.95 -6.85
C SER A 457 14.86 20.06 -5.46
N SER A 458 15.03 21.29 -4.97
CA SER A 458 15.59 21.58 -3.65
C SER A 458 14.60 21.24 -2.53
N THR A 459 15.11 20.85 -1.35
CA THR A 459 14.27 20.76 -0.15
C THR A 459 14.29 22.11 0.58
N VAL A 460 13.23 22.91 0.41
CA VAL A 460 13.06 24.26 1.00
C VAL A 460 11.83 24.32 1.91
N ASP A 461 11.45 25.49 2.40
CA ASP A 461 10.16 25.68 3.07
C ASP A 461 9.01 25.81 2.03
N PRO A 462 7.80 25.29 2.33
CA PRO A 462 6.68 25.38 1.40
C PRO A 462 6.26 26.82 1.06
N GLN A 463 6.45 27.79 1.97
CA GLN A 463 6.07 29.18 1.72
C GLN A 463 6.94 29.84 0.65
N THR A 464 8.25 29.61 0.68
CA THR A 464 9.20 30.08 -0.33
C THR A 464 8.79 29.58 -1.71
N THR A 465 8.46 28.30 -1.82
CA THR A 465 7.94 27.72 -3.08
C THR A 465 6.65 28.41 -3.53
N ARG A 466 5.66 28.56 -2.64
CA ARG A 466 4.37 29.19 -2.98
C ARG A 466 4.55 30.65 -3.43
N LYS A 467 5.41 31.41 -2.76
CA LYS A 467 5.75 32.79 -3.11
C LYS A 467 6.44 32.88 -4.47
N LEU A 468 7.42 32.02 -4.74
CA LEU A 468 8.09 31.98 -6.04
C LEU A 468 7.13 31.57 -7.16
N SER A 469 6.29 30.55 -6.94
CA SER A 469 5.28 30.15 -7.90
C SER A 469 4.30 31.28 -8.22
N ALA A 470 3.91 32.09 -7.23
CA ALA A 470 3.08 33.27 -7.46
C ALA A 470 3.82 34.33 -8.29
N ASN A 471 5.05 34.67 -7.93
CA ASN A 471 5.87 35.65 -8.67
C ASN A 471 6.09 35.21 -10.13
N ILE A 472 6.34 33.92 -10.37
CA ILE A 472 6.53 33.36 -11.71
C ILE A 472 5.24 33.45 -12.52
N SER A 473 4.08 33.21 -11.91
CA SER A 473 2.79 33.29 -12.61
C SER A 473 2.43 34.71 -13.09
N GLU A 474 3.05 35.74 -12.51
CA GLU A 474 2.89 37.14 -12.95
C GLU A 474 3.79 37.50 -14.15
N CYS A 475 4.72 36.63 -14.53
CA CYS A 475 5.53 36.77 -15.74
C CYS A 475 4.76 36.27 -16.97
N GLY A 476 5.10 36.78 -18.15
CA GLY A 476 4.72 36.24 -19.45
C GLY A 476 5.86 35.43 -20.07
N LEU A 477 5.54 34.71 -21.14
CA LEU A 477 6.52 33.97 -21.93
C LEU A 477 7.05 34.81 -23.09
N GLU A 478 8.37 34.73 -23.35
CA GLU A 478 8.99 35.35 -24.53
C GLU A 478 8.43 34.76 -25.84
N GLU A 479 8.13 33.46 -25.83
CA GLU A 479 7.54 32.73 -26.96
C GLU A 479 6.34 31.90 -26.50
N LYS A 480 5.26 31.89 -27.29
CA LYS A 480 4.10 31.02 -27.01
C LYS A 480 4.48 29.56 -27.19
N ARG A 481 4.47 28.78 -26.10
CA ARG A 481 4.71 27.33 -26.13
C ARG A 481 3.45 26.55 -25.74
N GLY A 482 2.71 26.11 -26.76
CA GLY A 482 1.56 25.23 -26.59
C GLY A 482 0.41 25.86 -25.83
N LEU A 483 -0.03 25.21 -24.75
CA LEU A 483 -1.20 25.57 -23.93
C LEU A 483 -0.90 26.58 -22.81
N PHE A 484 0.36 27.00 -22.64
CA PHE A 484 0.77 27.87 -21.54
C PHE A 484 0.95 29.30 -22.03
N ASP A 485 0.20 30.24 -21.44
CA ASP A 485 0.38 31.68 -21.67
C ASP A 485 1.36 32.32 -20.66
N HIS A 486 1.68 31.60 -19.57
CA HIS A 486 2.54 32.03 -18.47
C HIS A 486 3.50 30.90 -18.08
N PRO A 487 4.71 31.22 -17.58
CA PRO A 487 5.63 30.22 -17.04
C PRO A 487 5.04 29.57 -15.80
N VAL A 488 5.35 28.29 -15.61
CA VAL A 488 4.84 27.48 -14.49
C VAL A 488 5.99 26.96 -13.65
N MET A 489 5.81 26.96 -12.34
CA MET A 489 6.74 26.35 -11.39
C MET A 489 6.21 25.00 -10.91
N LEU A 490 7.11 24.02 -10.81
CA LEU A 490 6.90 22.77 -10.07
C LEU A 490 7.93 22.70 -8.94
N ASP A 491 7.49 22.33 -7.76
CA ASP A 491 8.38 21.89 -6.69
C ASP A 491 8.50 20.37 -6.73
N ALA A 492 9.70 19.85 -6.96
CA ALA A 492 9.96 18.44 -7.20
C ALA A 492 11.12 17.90 -6.33
N PRO A 493 11.11 18.06 -5.00
CA PRO A 493 12.14 17.51 -4.14
C PRO A 493 12.29 15.99 -4.30
N VAL A 494 13.51 15.52 -4.05
CA VAL A 494 13.92 14.14 -4.31
C VAL A 494 14.17 13.33 -3.05
N SER A 495 13.88 12.03 -3.07
CA SER A 495 14.33 11.03 -2.08
C SER A 495 15.17 9.94 -2.76
N GLY A 496 16.16 9.38 -2.04
CA GLY A 496 17.05 8.32 -2.55
C GLY A 496 18.55 8.57 -2.42
N GLY A 497 18.96 9.78 -1.98
CA GLY A 497 20.38 10.11 -1.72
C GLY A 497 21.29 10.07 -2.96
N VAL A 498 22.60 10.15 -2.73
CA VAL A 498 23.61 10.25 -3.81
C VAL A 498 23.63 8.99 -4.67
N LEU A 499 23.53 7.80 -4.06
CA LEU A 499 23.49 6.53 -4.81
C LEU A 499 22.26 6.46 -5.71
N GLY A 500 21.09 6.88 -5.22
CA GLY A 500 19.89 6.97 -6.03
C GLY A 500 20.01 7.98 -7.16
N ALA A 501 20.70 9.11 -6.93
CA ALA A 501 20.98 10.10 -7.95
C ALA A 501 21.91 9.56 -9.03
N GLU A 502 22.97 8.84 -8.68
CA GLU A 502 23.89 8.23 -9.63
C GLU A 502 23.22 7.14 -10.48
N ALA A 503 22.39 6.31 -9.84
CA ALA A 503 21.68 5.20 -10.48
C ALA A 503 20.41 5.62 -11.26
N ALA A 504 20.04 6.91 -11.24
CA ALA A 504 18.77 7.41 -11.77
C ALA A 504 17.54 6.72 -11.15
N THR A 505 17.59 6.40 -9.85
CA THR A 505 16.50 5.72 -9.12
C THR A 505 15.83 6.59 -8.07
N LEU A 506 16.01 7.91 -8.12
CA LEU A 506 15.35 8.86 -7.23
C LEU A 506 13.82 8.78 -7.31
N THR A 507 13.17 9.14 -6.21
CA THR A 507 11.73 9.41 -6.16
C THR A 507 11.51 10.91 -6.09
N PHE A 508 10.81 11.47 -7.08
CA PHE A 508 10.38 12.87 -7.11
C PHE A 508 8.98 13.02 -6.50
N MET A 509 8.82 13.98 -5.58
CA MET A 509 7.53 14.36 -5.01
C MET A 509 7.15 15.71 -5.58
N VAL A 510 6.12 15.79 -6.42
CA VAL A 510 5.91 16.94 -7.31
C VAL A 510 4.65 17.71 -6.96
N GLY A 511 4.81 18.96 -6.51
CA GLY A 511 3.74 19.94 -6.35
C GLY A 511 3.68 20.93 -7.51
N GLY A 512 2.49 21.45 -7.80
CA GLY A 512 2.22 22.46 -8.82
C GLY A 512 1.04 22.12 -9.73
N LEU A 513 1.02 22.69 -10.94
CA LEU A 513 -0.05 22.44 -11.90
C LEU A 513 0.06 21.04 -12.50
N GLU A 514 -1.00 20.24 -12.43
CA GLU A 514 -1.00 18.84 -12.88
C GLU A 514 -0.58 18.69 -14.36
N ILE A 515 -1.04 19.59 -15.23
CA ILE A 515 -0.71 19.54 -16.66
C ILE A 515 0.79 19.79 -16.91
N ALA A 516 1.44 20.61 -16.08
CA ALA A 516 2.87 20.84 -16.13
C ALA A 516 3.64 19.62 -15.58
N PHE A 517 3.12 18.97 -14.52
CA PHE A 517 3.67 17.70 -14.02
C PHE A 517 3.67 16.61 -15.10
N LEU A 518 2.56 16.45 -15.83
CA LEU A 518 2.47 15.45 -16.91
C LEU A 518 3.49 15.71 -18.02
N ALA A 519 3.73 16.98 -18.37
CA ALA A 519 4.75 17.36 -19.34
C ALA A 519 6.19 17.20 -18.81
N ALA A 520 6.41 17.40 -17.50
CA ALA A 520 7.71 17.20 -16.85
C ALA A 520 8.06 15.72 -16.63
N LYS A 521 7.07 14.82 -16.69
CA LYS A 521 7.22 13.43 -16.20
C LYS A 521 8.36 12.66 -16.86
N SER A 522 8.55 12.78 -18.18
CA SER A 522 9.65 12.12 -18.90
C SER A 522 11.03 12.65 -18.46
N LEU A 523 11.14 13.95 -18.27
CA LEU A 523 12.35 14.63 -17.79
C LEU A 523 12.72 14.20 -16.37
N LEU A 524 11.72 14.13 -15.47
CA LEU A 524 11.93 13.66 -14.08
C LEU A 524 12.33 12.18 -14.04
N LEU A 525 11.70 11.33 -14.85
CA LEU A 525 12.01 9.90 -14.94
C LEU A 525 13.37 9.59 -15.61
N ALA A 526 13.96 10.56 -16.32
CA ALA A 526 15.35 10.43 -16.77
C ALA A 526 16.36 10.53 -15.61
N MET A 527 15.97 11.13 -14.48
CA MET A 527 16.80 11.30 -13.29
C MET A 527 16.37 10.40 -12.12
N GLY A 528 15.23 9.71 -12.23
CA GLY A 528 14.63 8.95 -11.15
C GLY A 528 13.75 7.81 -11.62
N LYS A 529 13.42 6.90 -10.70
CA LYS A 529 12.56 5.74 -10.99
C LYS A 529 11.07 6.08 -10.87
N GLN A 530 10.74 7.09 -10.06
CA GLN A 530 9.35 7.42 -9.74
C GLN A 530 9.15 8.92 -9.63
N ALA A 531 8.00 9.40 -10.10
CA ALA A 531 7.53 10.77 -9.91
C ALA A 531 6.07 10.74 -9.44
N ILE A 532 5.79 11.29 -8.27
CA ILE A 532 4.50 11.25 -7.59
C ILE A 532 3.91 12.66 -7.57
N TYR A 533 2.67 12.83 -8.04
CA TYR A 533 1.97 14.11 -7.96
C TYR A 533 1.39 14.33 -6.55
N CYS A 534 1.73 15.46 -5.93
CA CYS A 534 1.38 15.81 -4.55
C CYS A 534 0.31 16.91 -4.46
N GLY A 535 -0.22 17.38 -5.59
CA GLY A 535 -1.22 18.46 -5.64
C GLY A 535 -0.60 19.82 -5.98
N GLY A 536 -1.15 20.89 -5.43
CA GLY A 536 -0.76 22.27 -5.77
C GLY A 536 0.66 22.67 -5.34
N ALA A 537 1.05 23.91 -5.65
CA ALA A 537 2.38 24.43 -5.38
C ALA A 537 2.77 24.33 -3.89
N GLY A 538 3.98 23.86 -3.62
CA GLY A 538 4.54 23.63 -2.29
C GLY A 538 4.19 22.27 -1.68
N ASN A 539 3.32 21.47 -2.31
CA ASN A 539 2.92 20.19 -1.75
C ASN A 539 3.97 19.08 -1.94
N GLY A 540 4.83 19.15 -2.94
CA GLY A 540 5.95 18.22 -3.11
C GLY A 540 6.97 18.40 -1.98
N VAL A 541 7.31 19.64 -1.68
CA VAL A 541 8.12 20.04 -0.52
C VAL A 541 7.47 19.64 0.80
N ALA A 542 6.18 19.88 0.97
CA ALA A 542 5.45 19.42 2.17
C ALA A 542 5.53 17.89 2.34
N ALA A 543 5.30 17.13 1.28
CA ALA A 543 5.41 15.67 1.30
C ALA A 543 6.83 15.21 1.70
N LYS A 544 7.86 15.86 1.15
CA LYS A 544 9.25 15.54 1.48
C LYS A 544 9.59 15.83 2.95
N ILE A 545 9.14 16.97 3.48
CA ILE A 545 9.33 17.34 4.88
C ILE A 545 8.66 16.32 5.80
N CYS A 546 7.42 15.92 5.51
CA CYS A 546 6.72 14.89 6.29
C CYS A 546 7.44 13.54 6.25
N ASN A 547 7.92 13.12 5.08
CA ASN A 547 8.70 11.88 4.94
C ASN A 547 9.97 11.92 5.80
N ASN A 548 10.74 13.00 5.72
CA ASN A 548 12.01 13.10 6.44
C ASN A 548 11.82 13.26 7.95
N LEU A 549 10.74 13.93 8.38
CA LEU A 549 10.35 13.95 9.79
C LEU A 549 10.09 12.54 10.32
N ALA A 550 9.25 11.75 9.64
CA ALA A 550 8.95 10.37 10.05
C ALA A 550 10.21 9.50 10.06
N MET A 551 11.08 9.66 9.06
CA MET A 551 12.36 8.97 8.97
C MET A 551 13.29 9.32 10.14
N ALA A 552 13.39 10.59 10.54
CA ALA A 552 14.20 11.03 11.66
C ALA A 552 13.71 10.44 12.99
N VAL A 553 12.40 10.53 13.25
CA VAL A 553 11.80 10.03 14.51
C VAL A 553 11.95 8.52 14.62
N THR A 554 11.73 7.78 13.52
CA THR A 554 11.91 6.32 13.52
C THR A 554 13.37 5.92 13.63
N MET A 555 14.32 6.65 13.02
CA MET A 555 15.75 6.41 13.19
C MET A 555 16.20 6.60 14.64
N LEU A 556 15.73 7.66 15.31
CA LEU A 556 15.96 7.90 16.74
C LEU A 556 15.42 6.76 17.59
N GLY A 557 14.14 6.41 17.42
CA GLY A 557 13.53 5.33 18.21
C GLY A 557 14.17 3.96 17.99
N VAL A 558 14.55 3.65 16.75
CA VAL A 558 15.31 2.42 16.43
C VAL A 558 16.69 2.45 17.10
N SER A 559 17.40 3.56 17.00
CA SER A 559 18.73 3.73 17.60
C SER A 559 18.70 3.61 19.13
N GLU A 560 17.74 4.26 19.78
CA GLU A 560 17.51 4.20 21.23
C GLU A 560 17.19 2.76 21.68
N ALA A 561 16.29 2.08 20.97
CA ALA A 561 15.90 0.73 21.32
C ALA A 561 17.03 -0.30 21.09
N PHE A 562 17.85 -0.13 20.03
CA PHE A 562 19.07 -0.93 19.85
C PHE A 562 20.08 -0.71 20.96
N ALA A 563 20.35 0.56 21.32
CA ALA A 563 21.26 0.90 22.40
C ALA A 563 20.83 0.28 23.74
N LEU A 564 19.52 0.36 24.06
CA LEU A 564 18.96 -0.26 25.25
C LEU A 564 19.08 -1.79 25.18
N GLY A 565 18.69 -2.41 24.07
CA GLY A 565 18.76 -3.86 23.90
C GLY A 565 20.18 -4.42 24.05
N GLN A 566 21.17 -3.76 23.46
CA GLN A 566 22.57 -4.13 23.62
C GLN A 566 23.06 -3.94 25.06
N SER A 567 22.62 -2.88 25.73
CA SER A 567 22.93 -2.66 27.15
C SER A 567 22.29 -3.72 28.07
N LEU A 568 21.17 -4.31 27.66
CA LEU A 568 20.50 -5.42 28.33
C LEU A 568 21.04 -6.81 27.92
N GLY A 569 22.06 -6.87 27.06
CA GLY A 569 22.74 -8.10 26.66
C GLY A 569 22.17 -8.81 25.43
N ILE A 570 21.29 -8.17 24.65
CA ILE A 570 20.77 -8.71 23.38
C ILE A 570 21.69 -8.25 22.25
N THR A 571 22.14 -9.17 21.39
CA THR A 571 22.93 -8.79 20.20
C THR A 571 22.08 -7.99 19.21
N ALA A 572 22.69 -7.02 18.55
CA ALA A 572 22.02 -6.16 17.57
C ALA A 572 21.51 -6.98 16.37
N LYS A 573 22.23 -8.01 15.92
CA LYS A 573 21.70 -8.95 14.90
C LYS A 573 20.40 -9.65 15.33
N THR A 574 20.34 -10.16 16.56
CA THR A 574 19.13 -10.82 17.09
C THR A 574 17.99 -9.82 17.21
N LEU A 575 18.27 -8.63 17.78
CA LEU A 575 17.26 -7.59 17.94
C LEU A 575 16.76 -7.06 16.60
N SER A 576 17.65 -6.95 15.59
CA SER A 576 17.27 -6.57 14.23
C SER A 576 16.36 -7.60 13.60
N SER A 577 16.61 -8.90 13.82
CA SER A 577 15.74 -9.97 13.34
C SER A 577 14.35 -9.87 13.97
N ILE A 578 14.28 -9.62 15.29
CA ILE A 578 13.02 -9.43 16.02
C ILE A 578 12.27 -8.20 15.49
N PHE A 579 12.94 -7.06 15.33
CA PHE A 579 12.30 -5.83 14.83
C PHE A 579 11.71 -6.07 13.44
N ASN A 580 12.49 -6.68 12.55
CA ASN A 580 12.11 -6.86 11.15
C ASN A 580 11.08 -7.99 10.92
N SER A 581 10.78 -8.79 11.94
CA SER A 581 9.68 -9.77 11.94
C SER A 581 8.48 -9.35 12.80
N SER A 582 8.51 -8.14 13.40
CA SER A 582 7.52 -7.70 14.39
C SER A 582 6.99 -6.28 14.08
N SER A 583 6.19 -5.72 14.99
CA SER A 583 5.55 -4.41 14.83
C SER A 583 6.49 -3.20 14.86
N ALA A 584 7.73 -3.39 15.33
CA ALA A 584 8.75 -2.33 15.35
C ALA A 584 9.40 -2.10 13.97
N ARG A 585 9.14 -2.97 12.98
CA ARG A 585 9.74 -2.90 11.64
C ARG A 585 9.52 -1.54 11.00
N CYS A 586 10.60 -0.92 10.55
CA CYS A 586 10.56 0.25 9.69
C CYS A 586 11.78 0.28 8.74
N TRP A 587 11.79 1.23 7.80
CA TRP A 587 12.89 1.38 6.84
C TRP A 587 14.26 1.52 7.53
N SER A 588 14.30 2.26 8.65
CA SER A 588 15.52 2.44 9.44
C SER A 588 16.03 1.14 10.08
N SER A 589 15.20 0.13 10.30
CA SER A 589 15.64 -1.16 10.88
C SER A 589 15.93 -2.23 9.84
N ASP A 590 15.20 -2.26 8.73
CA ASP A 590 15.29 -3.34 7.72
C ASP A 590 16.13 -3.00 6.48
N THR A 591 16.34 -1.72 6.20
CA THR A 591 17.04 -1.25 4.99
C THR A 591 18.22 -0.34 5.31
N TYR A 592 18.23 0.32 6.47
CA TYR A 592 19.24 1.33 6.82
C TYR A 592 19.67 1.26 8.28
N ASN A 593 19.94 0.04 8.77
CA ASN A 593 20.19 -0.23 10.18
C ASN A 593 21.34 0.63 10.74
N PRO A 594 21.13 1.38 11.85
CA PRO A 594 22.13 2.30 12.36
C PRO A 594 23.27 1.64 13.13
N VAL A 595 23.17 0.36 13.47
CA VAL A 595 24.18 -0.33 14.29
C VAL A 595 25.30 -0.88 13.41
N PRO A 596 26.58 -0.53 13.66
CA PRO A 596 27.72 -1.10 12.93
C PRO A 596 27.77 -2.62 13.07
N GLY A 597 28.08 -3.31 11.96
CA GLY A 597 28.22 -4.78 11.92
C GLY A 597 26.93 -5.57 11.66
N VAL A 598 25.75 -4.93 11.66
CA VAL A 598 24.46 -5.61 11.43
C VAL A 598 24.12 -5.74 9.95
N MET A 599 24.39 -4.71 9.15
CA MET A 599 24.03 -4.65 7.73
C MET A 599 25.19 -4.16 6.89
N GLU A 600 25.40 -4.78 5.73
CA GLU A 600 26.40 -4.36 4.76
C GLU A 600 25.91 -3.20 3.88
N ALA A 601 26.84 -2.50 3.23
CA ALA A 601 26.57 -1.41 2.27
C ALA A 601 25.79 -0.18 2.82
N VAL A 602 25.42 -0.15 4.09
CA VAL A 602 24.87 1.03 4.78
C VAL A 602 25.97 1.88 5.44
N PRO A 603 25.72 3.17 5.74
CA PRO A 603 26.75 4.03 6.34
C PRO A 603 27.30 3.53 7.67
N SER A 604 26.48 2.90 8.52
CA SER A 604 26.92 2.32 9.80
C SER A 604 28.03 1.28 9.63
N SER A 605 28.12 0.61 8.47
CA SER A 605 29.17 -0.36 8.14
C SER A 605 30.50 0.29 7.70
N ARG A 606 30.55 1.62 7.57
CA ARG A 606 31.71 2.38 7.08
C ARG A 606 31.90 3.67 7.87
N ASN A 607 31.81 3.57 9.20
CA ASN A 607 31.97 4.68 10.14
C ASN A 607 31.09 5.91 9.81
N TYR A 608 29.87 5.65 9.34
CA TYR A 608 28.86 6.64 8.97
C TYR A 608 29.32 7.60 7.86
N GLU A 609 30.25 7.18 7.01
CA GLU A 609 30.72 7.97 5.87
C GLU A 609 29.72 7.96 4.70
N GLY A 610 29.57 9.13 4.08
CA GLY A 610 28.63 9.36 2.98
C GLY A 610 27.17 9.40 3.45
N GLY A 611 26.25 8.90 2.62
CA GLY A 611 24.82 8.83 2.96
C GLY A 611 24.13 10.21 3.02
N PHE A 612 23.22 10.38 3.97
CA PHE A 612 22.47 11.62 4.20
C PHE A 612 22.93 12.27 5.50
N SER A 613 23.63 13.40 5.41
CA SER A 613 24.35 13.94 6.56
C SER A 613 23.43 14.44 7.68
N SER A 614 23.91 14.33 8.93
CA SER A 614 23.24 14.84 10.13
C SER A 614 22.89 16.33 10.00
N LYS A 615 23.76 17.13 9.37
CA LYS A 615 23.48 18.55 9.08
C LYS A 615 22.27 18.74 8.17
N LEU A 616 22.10 17.89 7.15
CA LEU A 616 20.94 17.98 6.25
C LEU A 616 19.67 17.49 6.95
N MET A 617 19.78 16.47 7.82
CA MET A 617 18.66 16.01 8.63
C MET A 617 18.19 17.10 9.61
N ALA A 618 19.11 17.76 10.31
CA ALA A 618 18.80 18.87 11.20
C ALA A 618 18.07 20.00 10.45
N LYS A 619 18.56 20.36 9.25
CA LYS A 619 17.92 21.36 8.39
C LYS A 619 16.51 20.95 7.97
N ASP A 620 16.27 19.68 7.61
CA ASP A 620 14.93 19.21 7.24
C ASP A 620 13.97 19.17 8.44
N LEU A 621 14.47 18.91 9.65
CA LEU A 621 13.69 18.99 10.89
C LEU A 621 13.34 20.44 11.28
N GLU A 622 14.24 21.40 11.04
CA GLU A 622 13.94 22.83 11.19
C GLU A 622 12.80 23.27 10.25
N LEU A 623 12.82 22.80 8.99
CA LEU A 623 11.73 23.03 8.04
C LEU A 623 10.42 22.40 8.50
N ALA A 624 10.47 21.20 9.09
CA ALA A 624 9.30 20.51 9.65
C ALA A 624 8.70 21.28 10.83
N GLU A 625 9.54 21.75 11.76
CA GLU A 625 9.09 22.54 12.91
C GLU A 625 8.50 23.89 12.49
N ALA A 626 9.14 24.60 11.56
CA ALA A 626 8.62 25.85 11.02
C ALA A 626 7.24 25.65 10.35
N SER A 627 7.11 24.59 9.54
CA SER A 627 5.84 24.25 8.88
C SER A 627 4.75 23.86 9.88
N ALA A 628 5.10 23.10 10.93
CA ALA A 628 4.17 22.72 11.99
C ALA A 628 3.65 23.94 12.76
N LYS A 629 4.55 24.90 13.06
CA LYS A 629 4.19 26.16 13.73
C LYS A 629 3.22 26.98 12.91
N GLU A 630 3.45 27.09 11.60
CA GLU A 630 2.54 27.78 10.68
C GLU A 630 1.17 27.10 10.62
N ALA A 631 1.13 25.78 10.55
CA ALA A 631 -0.10 25.00 10.50
C ALA A 631 -0.83 24.89 11.86
N GLY A 632 -0.25 25.44 12.95
CA GLY A 632 -0.87 25.45 14.28
C GLY A 632 -0.76 24.13 15.06
N PHE A 633 0.14 23.23 14.67
CA PHE A 633 0.35 21.94 15.35
C PHE A 633 1.51 22.00 16.35
N LYS A 634 1.33 21.32 17.50
CA LYS A 634 2.41 21.08 18.46
C LYS A 634 3.07 19.74 18.15
N CYS A 635 4.33 19.76 17.70
CA CYS A 635 5.07 18.55 17.35
C CYS A 635 6.19 18.26 18.36
N GLN A 636 5.85 17.61 19.48
CA GLN A 636 6.81 17.33 20.57
C GLN A 636 7.98 16.44 20.12
N LEU A 637 7.68 15.38 19.36
CA LEU A 637 8.72 14.48 18.84
C LEU A 637 9.65 15.20 17.85
N THR A 638 9.11 16.09 17.02
CA THR A 638 9.91 16.90 16.08
C THR A 638 10.88 17.81 16.82
N ALA A 639 10.42 18.50 17.87
CA ALA A 639 11.26 19.40 18.66
C ALA A 639 12.42 18.65 19.32
N GLN A 640 12.15 17.46 19.89
CA GLN A 640 13.18 16.60 20.48
C GLN A 640 14.15 16.08 19.43
N ALA A 641 13.63 15.58 18.30
CA ALA A 641 14.46 15.11 17.19
C ALA A 641 15.39 16.20 16.66
N ARG A 642 14.87 17.42 16.49
CA ARG A 642 15.69 18.57 16.05
C ARG A 642 16.81 18.84 17.03
N GLU A 643 16.54 18.84 18.33
CA GLU A 643 17.55 19.16 19.33
C GLU A 643 18.69 18.12 19.36
N ILE A 644 18.35 16.83 19.24
CA ILE A 644 19.35 15.76 19.16
C ILE A 644 20.18 15.88 17.87
N TYR A 645 19.55 16.09 16.71
CA TYR A 645 20.32 16.25 15.47
C TYR A 645 21.14 17.54 15.44
N LYS A 646 20.70 18.59 16.14
CA LYS A 646 21.45 19.83 16.29
C LYS A 646 22.67 19.64 17.17
N SER A 647 22.57 18.93 18.29
CA SER A 647 23.74 18.64 19.13
C SER A 647 24.77 17.78 18.40
N LEU A 648 24.35 16.80 17.60
CA LEU A 648 25.26 16.06 16.71
C LEU A 648 26.00 16.94 15.70
N CYS A 649 25.45 18.11 15.36
CA CYS A 649 26.09 19.05 14.45
C CYS A 649 27.12 19.97 15.13
N GLU A 650 27.12 20.03 16.47
CA GLU A 650 28.12 20.77 17.26
C GLU A 650 29.43 19.98 17.39
N ASP A 651 29.35 18.65 17.26
CA ASP A 651 30.48 17.72 17.21
C ASP A 651 31.02 17.51 15.78
N GLU A 652 32.09 16.73 15.64
CA GLU A 652 32.66 16.31 14.34
C GLU A 652 31.70 15.43 13.49
N LEU A 653 30.50 15.15 14.01
CA LEU A 653 29.49 14.27 13.40
C LEU A 653 28.56 14.98 12.41
N ALA A 654 28.64 16.31 12.26
CA ALA A 654 27.79 17.08 11.34
C ALA A 654 27.81 16.56 9.89
N SER A 655 28.97 16.07 9.44
CA SER A 655 29.20 15.56 8.08
C SER A 655 28.88 14.07 7.92
N LYS A 656 28.78 13.34 9.02
CA LYS A 656 28.44 11.91 9.05
C LYS A 656 26.98 11.70 8.71
N ASP A 657 26.65 10.50 8.25
CA ASP A 657 25.27 10.08 7.98
C ASP A 657 24.40 10.15 9.25
N PHE A 658 23.14 10.56 9.08
CA PHE A 658 22.17 10.77 10.16
C PHE A 658 21.90 9.54 11.04
N SER A 659 22.21 8.32 10.57
CA SER A 659 22.17 7.10 11.37
C SER A 659 23.25 7.07 12.46
N CYS A 660 24.26 7.95 12.41
CA CYS A 660 25.26 8.10 13.47
C CYS A 660 24.66 8.51 14.82
N VAL A 661 23.39 8.93 14.84
CA VAL A 661 22.64 9.19 16.08
C VAL A 661 22.58 7.99 17.01
N PHE A 662 22.80 6.77 16.53
CA PHE A 662 23.03 5.62 17.42
C PHE A 662 24.17 5.86 18.44
N ARG A 663 25.23 6.57 18.05
CA ARG A 663 26.34 6.96 18.95
C ARG A 663 25.95 7.97 20.01
N HIS A 664 24.84 8.69 19.83
CA HIS A 664 24.27 9.53 20.87
C HIS A 664 23.77 8.70 22.06
N TYR A 665 23.23 7.51 21.79
CA TYR A 665 22.65 6.62 22.80
C TYR A 665 23.62 5.53 23.29
N TYR A 666 24.56 5.10 22.44
CA TYR A 666 25.41 3.95 22.71
C TYR A 666 26.90 4.27 22.59
N SER A 667 27.62 4.11 23.70
CA SER A 667 29.07 4.29 23.83
C SER A 667 29.87 2.99 23.95
N GLY A 668 29.21 1.83 23.81
CA GLY A 668 29.85 0.52 23.86
C GLY A 668 30.63 0.17 22.59
N LYS A 669 31.23 -1.03 22.57
CA LYS A 669 31.98 -1.56 21.41
C LYS A 669 31.02 -1.97 20.28
N ASP A 670 31.52 -1.89 19.06
CA ASP A 670 30.79 -2.30 17.85
C ASP A 670 30.62 -3.81 17.77
N GLU A 671 29.55 -4.26 17.10
CA GLU A 671 29.44 -5.67 16.75
C GLU A 671 30.44 -6.00 15.64
N ILE A 672 31.17 -7.09 15.82
CA ILE A 672 32.13 -7.58 14.84
C ILE A 672 31.32 -8.26 13.71
N SER A 673 31.54 -7.84 12.46
CA SER A 673 30.95 -8.49 11.29
C SER A 673 31.48 -9.93 11.18
N GLU A 674 30.60 -10.88 10.82
CA GLU A 674 31.01 -12.26 10.52
C GLU A 674 31.99 -12.24 9.34
N GLY A 675 33.28 -12.36 9.64
CA GLY A 675 34.39 -12.13 8.71
C GLY A 675 35.70 -11.74 9.40
N GLU A 676 35.62 -11.20 10.63
CA GLU A 676 36.77 -11.01 11.53
C GLU A 676 36.71 -11.99 12.71
N GLU A 677 36.75 -13.31 12.43
CA GLU A 677 37.26 -14.25 13.44
C GLU A 677 38.77 -14.05 13.55
N VAL A 678 39.17 -13.09 14.38
CA VAL A 678 40.56 -12.97 14.80
C VAL A 678 40.87 -14.15 15.72
N HIS A 679 41.71 -15.05 15.20
CA HIS A 679 42.55 -15.95 15.96
C HIS A 679 43.06 -15.30 17.26
N LEU A 680 42.41 -15.59 18.39
CA LEU A 680 43.05 -15.48 19.68
C LEU A 680 43.47 -16.88 20.10
N ASN A 681 44.74 -17.13 19.84
CA ASN A 681 45.49 -18.31 20.21
C ASN A 681 45.27 -18.67 21.68
N ASP A 682 44.89 -19.92 21.84
CA ASP A 682 45.20 -20.77 22.97
C ASP A 682 46.73 -20.74 23.22
N SER A 683 47.18 -20.00 24.24
CA SER A 683 48.54 -20.15 24.80
C SER A 683 48.71 -19.46 26.16
N ARG A 684 48.58 -20.30 27.21
CA ARG A 684 49.13 -20.21 28.58
C ARG A 684 48.68 -19.11 29.53
#